data_AF-A0A182PD29-F1
#
_entry.id   AF-A0A182PD29-F1
#
_cell.length_a   1.000
_cell.length_b   1.000
_cell.length_c   1.000
_cell.angle_alpha   90.00
_cell.angle_beta   90.00
_cell.angle_gamma   90.00
#
_symmetry.space_group_name_H-M   'P 1'
#
loop_
_entity.id
_entity.type
_entity.pdbx_description
1 polymer ?
#
loop_
_entity_poly.entity_id
_entity_poly.type
_entity_poly.pdbx_seq_one_letter_code
_entity_poly.pdbx_strand_id
1 'polypeptide(L)'
;MAYHAAHPVCIGTNGRMSVPANREYHYKNLRDRYTNCTYVDGNLEITWIQNITDLSFLQHIREVTGYVLISHIDLPQVILPRLQIIRGRTTFKLNKWEEAYGLFVSFSHMNTLELPALRDILGGSVGFFNNYNLCHVRSINWDEILSEPQTGMQYTFNFSSPERDCPPCHPSCEAGCWGEGAHNCQRFSKLNCSPQCSQGRCFGPKPRECCHLFCAGGCTGPTQSDCLACKNFYDDGVCKQECPPMQIYNPTNYFWEPNPDGKYAYGATCVRKCPEHLLKDNGACVRKCPKGKMPQNSECVPCKGVCPKTCPGEGIVHSDNIGNYKDCTIIEGSLEILDQSFDGFQQVYTNFSFGPRYIKIDPERLEVFSTVKEITGFINIQAHHPNFTTLNYFRNLEVVGGRQLKENLFASVYIVKTSLKSLELKSLKRVNSGSIVILENSDLCFVEDIDWSEIKKSSDHEVMVQKNRNATACHEEGMLCSEQCSKAGCWGKGPEQCLECKNVKYKGRCLDSCKSLPRLYQVDSKTCGDCHQECKDFCYGPNADNCGSCVNVKDGRFCVAECPTTKHAMNGTCINCHKTCVGCRGPRDTIAPDGCISCEKAIIGSDAKIERCLLKDESCPDGYYSDYVLQEEGPLKQLSGKADPLKPDDETDGHGKEVGVGGIRLNLPLDEDDYLMPTCQSQNQSTPGYMDLIGVPASVDNPEYLMGSTQAIAAITQGAMGAPHTPPPPNSPNGMPPQHSQIQLQPIQQPLQTLQHQYQQQLQQQQQHQQHQQQLQHHHQKQLSQSSHHSSSSNPSVSHTPSLSNASSIAGLKSPDSMVQMQTGGASSGLHQQPSSPPTQTIGIPLSPTETEATSSEHEYYNDLQRELIPLHRNETTV
;
A
#
# COMPACT_ATOMS: atom_id res chain seq x y z
N MET A 1 -23.19 14.52 -37.36
CA MET A 1 -22.01 14.39 -36.48
C MET A 1 -22.50 14.52 -35.04
N ALA A 2 -22.49 13.43 -34.27
CA ALA A 2 -22.79 13.48 -32.84
C ALA A 2 -21.46 13.50 -32.08
N TYR A 3 -21.21 14.52 -31.26
CA TYR A 3 -20.06 14.52 -30.36
C TYR A 3 -20.28 13.49 -29.24
N HIS A 4 -19.23 12.73 -28.90
CA HIS A 4 -19.27 11.82 -27.76
C HIS A 4 -19.52 12.62 -26.47
N ALA A 5 -20.68 12.39 -25.85
CA ALA A 5 -21.02 12.97 -24.55
C ALA A 5 -20.27 12.22 -23.43
N ALA A 6 -18.96 12.47 -23.33
CA ALA A 6 -18.16 12.11 -22.17
C ALA A 6 -18.81 12.74 -20.93
N HIS A 7 -19.38 11.91 -20.06
CA HIS A 7 -20.07 12.36 -18.86
C HIS A 7 -19.04 13.02 -17.91
N PRO A 8 -19.19 14.29 -17.51
CA PRO A 8 -18.24 14.93 -16.62
C PRO A 8 -18.17 14.21 -15.27
N VAL A 9 -17.02 13.59 -15.01
CA VAL A 9 -16.65 12.97 -13.75
C VAL A 9 -15.94 14.01 -12.90
N CYS A 10 -16.34 14.15 -11.63
CA CYS A 10 -15.64 14.96 -10.65
C CYS A 10 -15.21 14.09 -9.45
N ILE A 11 -14.10 14.44 -8.82
CA ILE A 11 -13.62 13.74 -7.63
C ILE A 11 -14.43 14.21 -6.41
N GLY A 12 -14.96 13.27 -5.64
CA GLY A 12 -15.69 13.57 -4.40
C GLY A 12 -14.80 14.12 -3.27
N THR A 13 -15.38 14.35 -2.11
CA THR A 13 -14.70 14.84 -0.91
C THR A 13 -14.71 13.79 0.22
N ASN A 14 -13.94 14.03 1.29
CA ASN A 14 -13.88 13.17 2.48
C ASN A 14 -13.59 14.00 3.75
N GLY A 15 -14.14 15.22 3.82
CA GLY A 15 -14.01 16.14 4.95
C GLY A 15 -15.01 15.85 6.09
N ARG A 16 -15.96 14.93 5.88
CA ARG A 16 -17.03 14.57 6.83
C ARG A 16 -17.76 15.83 7.32
N MET A 17 -17.81 16.05 8.63
CA MET A 17 -18.48 17.18 9.27
C MET A 17 -17.49 18.29 9.72
N SER A 18 -16.22 18.20 9.36
CA SER A 18 -15.18 19.16 9.78
C SER A 18 -15.56 20.60 9.44
N VAL A 19 -15.33 21.52 10.39
CA VAL A 19 -15.68 22.94 10.23
C VAL A 19 -14.69 23.60 9.27
N PRO A 20 -15.14 24.23 8.17
CA PRO A 20 -14.22 24.95 7.28
C PRO A 20 -13.72 26.23 7.94
N ALA A 21 -12.41 26.49 7.85
CA ALA A 21 -11.79 27.71 8.37
C ALA A 21 -12.31 29.00 7.71
N ASN A 22 -12.78 28.91 6.47
CA ASN A 22 -13.45 29.99 5.74
C ASN A 22 -14.63 29.42 4.93
N ARG A 23 -15.85 29.94 5.13
CA ARG A 23 -17.09 29.37 4.56
C ARG A 23 -17.29 29.76 3.10
N GLU A 24 -16.91 30.97 2.74
CA GLU A 24 -17.02 31.54 1.39
C GLU A 24 -16.10 30.78 0.41
N TYR A 25 -14.88 30.48 0.85
CA TYR A 25 -13.91 29.67 0.12
C TYR A 25 -14.33 28.20 0.05
N HIS A 26 -14.91 27.64 1.14
CA HIS A 26 -15.48 26.30 1.13
C HIS A 26 -16.62 26.16 0.11
N TYR A 27 -17.60 27.06 0.12
CA TYR A 27 -18.68 27.11 -0.87
C TYR A 27 -18.13 27.26 -2.30
N LYS A 28 -17.15 28.16 -2.52
CA LYS A 28 -16.50 28.31 -3.83
C LYS A 28 -15.87 26.99 -4.29
N ASN A 29 -15.14 26.28 -3.42
CA ASN A 29 -14.50 25.02 -3.74
C ASN A 29 -15.51 23.89 -4.05
N LEU A 30 -16.68 23.88 -3.39
CA LEU A 30 -17.76 22.95 -3.72
C LEU A 30 -18.37 23.28 -5.10
N ARG A 31 -18.68 24.55 -5.35
CA ARG A 31 -19.22 25.02 -6.64
C ARG A 31 -18.27 24.71 -7.79
N ASP A 32 -17.00 25.11 -7.66
CA ASP A 32 -16.00 24.99 -8.73
C ASP A 32 -15.62 23.51 -8.98
N ARG A 33 -15.84 22.62 -8.02
CA ARG A 33 -15.68 21.14 -8.14
C ARG A 33 -16.88 20.46 -8.79
N TYR A 34 -18.10 20.85 -8.44
CA TYR A 34 -19.33 20.13 -8.82
C TYR A 34 -20.08 20.76 -10.00
N THR A 35 -19.71 21.97 -10.45
CA THR A 35 -20.28 22.60 -11.65
C THR A 35 -20.16 21.68 -12.87
N ASN A 36 -21.28 21.46 -13.56
CA ASN A 36 -21.44 20.53 -14.69
C ASN A 36 -21.13 19.04 -14.39
N CYS A 37 -20.80 18.67 -13.15
CA CYS A 37 -20.52 17.28 -12.80
C CYS A 37 -21.77 16.41 -12.91
N THR A 38 -21.60 15.19 -13.43
CA THR A 38 -22.69 14.21 -13.59
C THR A 38 -22.47 12.93 -12.78
N TYR A 39 -21.21 12.60 -12.49
CA TYR A 39 -20.81 11.40 -11.76
C TYR A 39 -19.72 11.78 -10.73
N VAL A 40 -19.98 11.51 -9.45
CA VAL A 40 -19.05 11.83 -8.35
C VAL A 40 -18.22 10.59 -7.99
N ASP A 41 -16.92 10.62 -8.31
CA ASP A 41 -15.94 9.60 -7.93
C ASP A 41 -15.41 9.83 -6.50
N GLY A 42 -16.27 9.52 -5.53
CA GLY A 42 -16.07 9.69 -4.10
C GLY A 42 -17.40 9.95 -3.37
N ASN A 43 -17.33 10.59 -2.22
CA ASN A 43 -18.53 11.03 -1.49
C ASN A 43 -18.96 12.43 -1.96
N LEU A 44 -20.25 12.72 -1.91
CA LEU A 44 -20.81 14.05 -2.10
C LEU A 44 -21.13 14.66 -0.74
N GLU A 45 -20.25 15.53 -0.24
CA GLU A 45 -20.43 16.22 1.03
C GLU A 45 -20.82 17.68 0.76
N ILE A 46 -21.96 18.10 1.31
CA ILE A 46 -22.47 19.47 1.26
C ILE A 46 -22.62 19.89 2.72
N THR A 47 -21.70 20.71 3.23
CA THR A 47 -21.66 21.05 4.66
C THR A 47 -21.43 22.54 4.92
N TRP A 48 -21.87 23.02 6.09
CA TRP A 48 -21.58 24.36 6.61
C TRP A 48 -21.97 25.55 5.70
N ILE A 49 -23.00 25.36 4.85
CA ILE A 49 -23.51 26.37 3.93
C ILE A 49 -24.49 27.29 4.66
N GLN A 50 -24.22 28.59 4.61
CA GLN A 50 -24.96 29.63 5.34
C GLN A 50 -25.18 30.86 4.46
N ASN A 51 -26.27 31.60 4.73
CA ASN A 51 -26.80 32.68 3.90
C ASN A 51 -27.29 32.20 2.52
N ILE A 52 -28.06 33.05 1.83
CA ILE A 52 -28.68 32.76 0.53
C ILE A 52 -27.60 32.55 -0.55
N THR A 53 -27.21 31.29 -0.71
CA THR A 53 -26.15 30.81 -1.60
C THR A 53 -26.74 29.75 -2.52
N ASP A 54 -26.35 29.77 -3.79
CA ASP A 54 -27.03 29.00 -4.84
C ASP A 54 -26.40 27.61 -5.06
N LEU A 55 -27.18 26.57 -4.80
CA LEU A 55 -26.79 25.18 -5.03
C LEU A 55 -27.19 24.64 -6.42
N SER A 56 -27.68 25.48 -7.34
CA SER A 56 -28.12 25.09 -8.70
C SER A 56 -27.05 24.31 -9.50
N PHE A 57 -25.76 24.52 -9.22
CA PHE A 57 -24.66 23.78 -9.85
C PHE A 57 -24.76 22.26 -9.66
N LEU A 58 -25.42 21.77 -8.60
CA LEU A 58 -25.67 20.36 -8.33
C LEU A 58 -26.68 19.71 -9.30
N GLN A 59 -27.43 20.49 -10.09
CA GLN A 59 -28.53 19.99 -10.93
C GLN A 59 -28.13 18.94 -11.99
N HIS A 60 -26.84 18.77 -12.25
CA HIS A 60 -26.32 17.83 -13.25
C HIS A 60 -25.95 16.46 -12.65
N ILE A 61 -25.77 16.36 -11.34
CA ILE A 61 -25.34 15.12 -10.67
C ILE A 61 -26.42 14.04 -10.82
N ARG A 62 -26.01 12.87 -11.30
CA ARG A 62 -26.86 11.67 -11.46
C ARG A 62 -26.44 10.52 -10.55
N GLU A 63 -25.15 10.40 -10.27
CA GLU A 63 -24.60 9.24 -9.57
C GLU A 63 -23.47 9.64 -8.60
N VAL A 64 -23.46 9.01 -7.43
CA VAL A 64 -22.41 9.16 -6.40
C VAL A 64 -21.88 7.78 -6.03
N THR A 65 -20.56 7.57 -6.08
CA THR A 65 -19.97 6.25 -5.82
C THR A 65 -19.84 5.91 -4.34
N GLY A 66 -19.61 6.92 -3.49
CA GLY A 66 -19.59 6.82 -2.03
C GLY A 66 -20.95 7.10 -1.40
N TYR A 67 -20.95 7.85 -0.30
CA TYR A 67 -22.14 8.35 0.39
C TYR A 67 -22.48 9.80 0.00
N VAL A 68 -23.70 10.22 0.32
CA VAL A 68 -24.15 11.62 0.30
C VAL A 68 -24.30 12.12 1.74
N LEU A 69 -23.63 13.23 2.06
CA LEU A 69 -23.68 13.88 3.36
C LEU A 69 -24.18 15.32 3.21
N ILE A 70 -25.25 15.67 3.93
CA ILE A 70 -25.82 17.01 3.99
C ILE A 70 -25.84 17.43 5.46
N SER A 71 -25.12 18.49 5.84
CA SER A 71 -25.04 18.88 7.25
C SER A 71 -24.81 20.36 7.50
N HIS A 72 -25.42 20.92 8.55
CA HIS A 72 -25.26 22.33 8.93
C HIS A 72 -25.60 23.29 7.77
N ILE A 73 -26.72 23.01 7.08
CA ILE A 73 -27.22 23.81 5.96
C ILE A 73 -28.30 24.77 6.43
N ASP A 74 -28.10 26.06 6.17
CA ASP A 74 -29.05 27.15 6.43
C ASP A 74 -29.54 27.75 5.10
N LEU A 75 -30.27 26.91 4.34
CA LEU A 75 -30.94 27.23 3.08
C LEU A 75 -32.36 26.64 3.11
N PRO A 76 -33.37 27.27 2.49
CA PRO A 76 -34.76 26.81 2.59
C PRO A 76 -35.04 25.49 1.85
N GLN A 77 -34.30 25.18 0.78
CA GLN A 77 -34.47 23.98 -0.04
C GLN A 77 -33.09 23.48 -0.48
N VAL A 78 -32.91 22.15 -0.55
CA VAL A 78 -31.75 21.51 -1.20
C VAL A 78 -32.27 20.57 -2.28
N ILE A 79 -31.89 20.80 -3.54
CA ILE A 79 -32.51 20.13 -4.71
C ILE A 79 -31.43 19.42 -5.52
N LEU A 80 -31.53 18.09 -5.67
CA LEU A 80 -30.70 17.31 -6.60
C LEU A 80 -31.63 16.58 -7.59
N PRO A 81 -32.21 17.32 -8.56
CA PRO A 81 -33.35 16.89 -9.37
C PRO A 81 -33.03 15.77 -10.38
N ARG A 82 -31.75 15.37 -10.47
CA ARG A 82 -31.26 14.32 -11.38
C ARG A 82 -30.51 13.19 -10.67
N LEU A 83 -30.27 13.26 -9.35
CA LEU A 83 -29.59 12.20 -8.61
C LEU A 83 -30.45 10.94 -8.61
N GLN A 84 -29.95 9.87 -9.23
CA GLN A 84 -30.67 8.61 -9.47
C GLN A 84 -30.17 7.48 -8.58
N ILE A 85 -28.85 7.41 -8.36
CA ILE A 85 -28.19 6.33 -7.62
C ILE A 85 -27.14 6.87 -6.65
N ILE A 86 -27.12 6.31 -5.44
CA ILE A 86 -26.01 6.37 -4.49
C ILE A 86 -25.47 4.94 -4.34
N ARG A 87 -24.20 4.70 -4.65
CA ARG A 87 -23.65 3.33 -4.65
C ARG A 87 -23.18 2.82 -3.29
N GLY A 88 -22.89 3.70 -2.32
CA GLY A 88 -22.51 3.30 -0.97
C GLY A 88 -21.17 2.53 -0.86
N ARG A 89 -20.29 2.57 -1.88
CA ARG A 89 -18.98 1.87 -1.84
C ARG A 89 -18.09 2.36 -0.69
N THR A 90 -18.33 3.59 -0.26
CA THR A 90 -17.94 4.13 1.04
C THR A 90 -19.21 4.62 1.74
N THR A 91 -19.34 4.35 3.03
CA THR A 91 -20.47 4.75 3.87
C THR A 91 -20.04 5.75 4.93
N PHE A 92 -20.95 6.65 5.31
CA PHE A 92 -20.73 7.56 6.42
C PHE A 92 -20.97 6.82 7.75
N LYS A 93 -20.07 7.02 8.72
CA LYS A 93 -20.19 6.46 10.09
C LYS A 93 -19.88 7.55 11.11
N LEU A 94 -20.65 7.57 12.20
CA LEU A 94 -20.36 8.37 13.38
C LEU A 94 -19.67 7.50 14.43
N ASN A 95 -18.60 7.99 15.07
CA ASN A 95 -17.78 7.22 16.01
C ASN A 95 -18.51 6.71 17.29
N LYS A 96 -19.81 7.00 17.44
CA LYS A 96 -20.68 6.51 18.54
C LYS A 96 -21.78 5.54 18.07
N TRP A 97 -21.85 5.22 16.78
CA TRP A 97 -22.92 4.45 16.15
C TRP A 97 -22.29 3.39 15.24
N GLU A 98 -22.72 2.13 15.33
CA GLU A 98 -22.19 1.06 14.47
C GLU A 98 -22.76 1.12 13.04
N GLU A 99 -23.96 1.70 12.91
CA GLU A 99 -24.70 1.91 11.66
C GLU A 99 -23.88 2.68 10.59
N ALA A 100 -24.09 2.31 9.34
CA ALA A 100 -23.40 2.82 8.17
C ALA A 100 -24.39 3.43 7.20
N TYR A 101 -24.18 4.68 6.78
CA TYR A 101 -25.15 5.44 6.00
C TYR A 101 -24.69 5.68 4.55
N GLY A 102 -25.57 5.39 3.59
CA GLY A 102 -25.43 5.81 2.19
C GLY A 102 -25.90 7.25 1.97
N LEU A 103 -26.93 7.68 2.70
CA LEU A 103 -27.42 9.07 2.75
C LEU A 103 -27.55 9.52 4.21
N PHE A 104 -26.83 10.58 4.60
CA PHE A 104 -26.86 11.13 5.94
C PHE A 104 -27.16 12.63 5.92
N VAL A 105 -28.19 13.06 6.63
CA VAL A 105 -28.76 14.41 6.59
C VAL A 105 -28.97 14.92 8.02
N SER A 106 -28.30 16.00 8.41
CA SER A 106 -28.24 16.39 9.83
C SER A 106 -28.14 17.88 10.12
N PHE A 107 -28.61 18.30 11.30
CA PHE A 107 -28.38 19.63 11.88
C PHE A 107 -28.66 20.81 10.92
N SER A 108 -29.66 20.66 10.05
CA SER A 108 -29.95 21.61 8.97
C SER A 108 -31.33 22.25 9.12
N HIS A 109 -31.46 23.50 8.69
CA HIS A 109 -32.67 24.33 8.84
C HIS A 109 -33.56 24.36 7.60
N MET A 110 -33.28 23.51 6.60
CA MET A 110 -34.04 23.40 5.34
C MET A 110 -35.46 22.85 5.51
N ASN A 111 -36.37 23.34 4.66
CA ASN A 111 -37.77 22.91 4.60
C ASN A 111 -37.92 21.61 3.78
N THR A 112 -37.20 21.48 2.66
CA THR A 112 -37.32 20.34 1.74
C THR A 112 -35.96 19.84 1.27
N LEU A 113 -35.89 18.53 1.01
CA LEU A 113 -34.76 17.86 0.37
C LEU A 113 -35.28 17.13 -0.87
N GLU A 114 -35.11 17.74 -2.03
CA GLU A 114 -35.81 17.37 -3.25
C GLU A 114 -34.95 16.45 -4.13
N LEU A 115 -35.21 15.14 -4.01
CA LEU A 115 -34.53 14.06 -4.73
C LEU A 115 -35.47 13.27 -5.68
N PRO A 116 -36.30 13.93 -6.52
CA PRO A 116 -37.37 13.27 -7.30
C PRO A 116 -36.91 12.24 -8.34
N ALA A 117 -35.60 12.17 -8.60
CA ALA A 117 -35.00 11.19 -9.49
C ALA A 117 -34.40 9.97 -8.76
N LEU A 118 -34.28 9.99 -7.42
CA LEU A 118 -33.57 8.96 -6.65
C LEU A 118 -34.37 7.66 -6.61
N ARG A 119 -33.73 6.55 -7.01
CA ARG A 119 -34.35 5.23 -7.13
C ARG A 119 -33.59 4.11 -6.43
N ASP A 120 -32.27 4.23 -6.29
CA ASP A 120 -31.43 3.16 -5.75
C ASP A 120 -30.39 3.71 -4.76
N ILE A 121 -30.38 3.15 -3.56
CA ILE A 121 -29.25 3.22 -2.63
C ILE A 121 -28.74 1.79 -2.51
N LEU A 122 -27.59 1.51 -3.15
CA LEU A 122 -27.05 0.16 -3.29
C LEU A 122 -26.32 -0.35 -2.04
N GLY A 123 -25.98 0.54 -1.10
CA GLY A 123 -25.34 0.17 0.16
C GLY A 123 -25.45 1.24 1.25
N GLY A 124 -25.69 0.80 2.49
CA GLY A 124 -25.83 1.64 3.67
C GLY A 124 -27.23 2.24 3.89
N SER A 125 -27.59 2.42 5.16
CA SER A 125 -28.84 2.99 5.66
C SER A 125 -29.01 4.48 5.32
N VAL A 126 -30.19 5.01 5.63
CA VAL A 126 -30.53 6.44 5.48
C VAL A 126 -30.77 7.07 6.84
N GLY A 127 -30.15 8.21 7.11
CA GLY A 127 -30.18 8.87 8.41
C GLY A 127 -30.60 10.33 8.35
N PHE A 128 -31.64 10.69 9.10
CA PHE A 128 -32.15 12.06 9.24
C PHE A 128 -32.12 12.49 10.71
N PHE A 129 -31.22 13.41 11.09
CA PHE A 129 -30.97 13.78 12.49
C PHE A 129 -31.07 15.28 12.76
N ASN A 130 -32.06 15.68 13.56
CA ASN A 130 -32.22 17.05 14.07
C ASN A 130 -32.29 18.12 12.95
N ASN A 131 -33.08 17.85 11.92
CA ASN A 131 -33.35 18.80 10.84
C ASN A 131 -34.68 19.52 11.12
N TYR A 132 -34.63 20.73 11.68
CA TYR A 132 -35.76 21.34 12.41
C TYR A 132 -37.01 21.62 11.54
N ASN A 133 -36.83 21.99 10.28
CA ASN A 133 -37.93 22.39 9.39
C ASN A 133 -38.31 21.31 8.34
N LEU A 134 -37.69 20.13 8.37
CA LEU A 134 -37.64 19.21 7.22
C LEU A 134 -38.94 18.43 7.01
N CYS A 135 -39.65 18.77 5.93
CA CYS A 135 -40.93 18.21 5.51
C CYS A 135 -40.80 17.08 4.47
N HIS A 136 -41.92 16.38 4.26
CA HIS A 136 -42.20 15.34 3.25
C HIS A 136 -41.36 14.04 3.31
N VAL A 137 -40.12 14.07 3.83
CA VAL A 137 -39.21 12.91 3.93
C VAL A 137 -39.84 11.70 4.65
N ARG A 138 -40.68 11.94 5.67
CA ARG A 138 -41.46 10.90 6.37
C ARG A 138 -42.50 10.17 5.48
N SER A 139 -42.85 10.73 4.32
CA SER A 139 -43.81 10.16 3.36
C SER A 139 -43.16 9.26 2.30
N ILE A 140 -41.83 9.29 2.18
CA ILE A 140 -41.09 8.47 1.23
C ILE A 140 -41.13 7.00 1.68
N ASN A 141 -41.52 6.12 0.77
CA ASN A 141 -41.39 4.68 0.93
C ASN A 141 -39.94 4.29 0.66
N TRP A 142 -39.19 3.96 1.71
CA TRP A 142 -37.76 3.65 1.61
C TRP A 142 -37.49 2.22 1.11
N ASP A 143 -38.44 1.29 1.21
CA ASP A 143 -38.31 -0.08 0.70
C ASP A 143 -38.25 -0.13 -0.83
N GLU A 144 -38.77 0.90 -1.51
CA GLU A 144 -38.61 1.11 -2.95
C GLU A 144 -37.16 1.54 -3.33
N ILE A 145 -36.45 2.23 -2.43
CA ILE A 145 -35.16 2.87 -2.73
C ILE A 145 -33.97 2.04 -2.24
N LEU A 146 -34.04 1.50 -1.02
CA LEU A 146 -32.99 0.68 -0.41
C LEU A 146 -32.87 -0.68 -1.11
N SER A 147 -31.64 -1.11 -1.39
CA SER A 147 -31.36 -2.43 -2.00
C SER A 147 -30.78 -3.47 -1.03
N GLU A 148 -30.22 -3.08 0.12
CA GLU A 148 -29.68 -4.02 1.12
C GLU A 148 -30.74 -4.44 2.17
N PRO A 149 -31.01 -5.76 2.38
CA PRO A 149 -32.07 -6.21 3.30
C PRO A 149 -31.90 -5.87 4.78
N GLN A 150 -30.70 -5.45 5.21
CA GLN A 150 -30.38 -5.08 6.59
C GLN A 150 -30.27 -3.55 6.77
N THR A 151 -30.60 -2.76 5.75
CA THR A 151 -30.62 -1.30 5.82
C THR A 151 -32.01 -0.76 6.09
N GLY A 152 -32.08 0.43 6.70
CA GLY A 152 -33.35 1.09 7.00
C GLY A 152 -33.22 2.61 6.94
N MET A 153 -34.33 3.31 7.22
CA MET A 153 -34.35 4.76 7.39
C MET A 153 -34.56 5.10 8.87
N GLN A 154 -33.61 5.83 9.45
CA GLN A 154 -33.65 6.31 10.81
C GLN A 154 -33.95 7.82 10.83
N TYR A 155 -35.00 8.23 11.53
CA TYR A 155 -35.41 9.63 11.70
C TYR A 155 -35.39 10.02 13.18
N THR A 156 -34.62 11.04 13.54
CA THR A 156 -34.47 11.55 14.90
C THR A 156 -34.73 13.05 14.92
N PHE A 157 -35.63 13.48 15.79
CA PHE A 157 -35.98 14.88 16.01
C PHE A 157 -35.97 15.17 17.52
N ASN A 158 -34.84 15.65 18.03
CA ASN A 158 -34.63 15.88 19.46
C ASN A 158 -34.72 17.38 19.80
N PHE A 159 -35.88 18.00 19.54
CA PHE A 159 -36.17 19.38 19.90
C PHE A 159 -37.38 19.47 20.85
N SER A 160 -37.43 20.52 21.67
CA SER A 160 -38.53 20.77 22.62
C SER A 160 -39.80 21.33 21.97
N SER A 161 -39.67 21.95 20.78
CA SER A 161 -40.79 22.37 19.94
C SER A 161 -41.35 21.17 19.18
N PRO A 162 -42.64 21.14 18.82
CA PRO A 162 -43.17 20.14 17.89
C PRO A 162 -42.55 20.28 16.48
N GLU A 163 -42.62 19.20 15.70
CA GLU A 163 -42.36 19.25 14.26
C GLU A 163 -43.32 20.23 13.55
N ARG A 164 -42.85 20.83 12.45
CA ARG A 164 -43.62 21.78 11.64
C ARG A 164 -44.80 21.08 10.95
N ASP A 165 -45.98 21.72 10.94
CA ASP A 165 -47.08 21.34 10.05
C ASP A 165 -46.66 21.49 8.58
N CYS A 166 -46.50 20.36 7.90
CA CYS A 166 -46.04 20.28 6.52
C CYS A 166 -47.19 20.29 5.52
N PRO A 167 -47.03 20.95 4.35
CA PRO A 167 -48.01 20.85 3.26
C PRO A 167 -48.22 19.39 2.80
N PRO A 168 -49.44 19.02 2.35
CA PRO A 168 -49.68 17.70 1.78
C PRO A 168 -48.94 17.53 0.45
N CYS A 169 -48.62 16.28 0.10
CA CYS A 169 -48.13 15.95 -1.24
C CYS A 169 -49.17 16.31 -2.32
N HIS A 170 -48.70 16.57 -3.55
CA HIS A 170 -49.58 16.90 -4.67
C HIS A 170 -50.58 15.76 -4.96
N PRO A 171 -51.86 16.03 -5.26
CA PRO A 171 -52.88 14.98 -5.44
C PRO A 171 -52.65 13.95 -6.57
N SER A 172 -51.59 14.11 -7.37
CA SER A 172 -51.17 13.15 -8.40
C SER A 172 -50.10 12.15 -7.94
N CYS A 173 -49.63 12.23 -6.69
CA CYS A 173 -48.62 11.32 -6.17
C CYS A 173 -49.29 10.03 -5.67
N GLU A 174 -48.96 8.88 -6.27
CA GLU A 174 -49.52 7.58 -5.89
C GLU A 174 -49.21 7.21 -4.42
N ALA A 175 -47.95 7.42 -4.01
CA ALA A 175 -47.50 7.40 -2.64
C ALA A 175 -46.21 8.23 -2.51
N GLY A 176 -46.09 9.04 -1.46
CA GLY A 176 -44.87 9.79 -1.12
C GLY A 176 -44.52 10.98 -2.03
N CYS A 177 -43.83 11.97 -1.46
CA CYS A 177 -43.21 13.06 -2.19
C CYS A 177 -41.95 13.59 -1.48
N TRP A 178 -41.06 14.22 -2.24
CA TRP A 178 -39.83 14.85 -1.73
C TRP A 178 -40.00 16.35 -1.38
N GLY A 179 -41.13 16.94 -1.79
CA GLY A 179 -41.40 18.37 -1.74
C GLY A 179 -42.75 18.67 -2.39
N GLU A 180 -43.06 19.96 -2.53
CA GLU A 180 -44.32 20.42 -3.13
C GLU A 180 -44.36 20.21 -4.66
N GLY A 181 -45.59 20.07 -5.20
CA GLY A 181 -45.85 19.99 -6.64
C GLY A 181 -45.68 18.60 -7.29
N ALA A 182 -46.34 18.42 -8.43
CA ALA A 182 -46.43 17.11 -9.13
C ALA A 182 -45.08 16.52 -9.58
N HIS A 183 -44.04 17.35 -9.73
CA HIS A 183 -42.71 16.90 -10.14
C HIS A 183 -41.93 16.23 -9.01
N ASN A 184 -42.33 16.46 -7.75
CA ASN A 184 -41.70 15.94 -6.54
C ASN A 184 -42.34 14.65 -6.00
N CYS A 185 -43.35 14.09 -6.67
CA CYS A 185 -43.89 12.78 -6.33
C CYS A 185 -42.79 11.69 -6.36
N GLN A 186 -42.80 10.78 -5.37
CA GLN A 186 -41.94 9.60 -5.45
C GLN A 186 -42.34 8.75 -6.65
N ARG A 187 -41.35 8.13 -7.30
CA ARG A 187 -41.54 7.27 -8.47
C ARG A 187 -41.16 5.84 -8.11
N PHE A 188 -41.99 4.88 -8.50
CA PHE A 188 -41.80 3.46 -8.22
C PHE A 188 -41.12 2.71 -9.38
N SER A 189 -40.42 1.63 -9.05
CA SER A 189 -39.56 0.83 -9.94
C SER A 189 -39.19 -0.54 -9.37
N LYS A 190 -39.57 -0.87 -8.13
CA LYS A 190 -39.28 -2.13 -7.43
C LYS A 190 -40.54 -2.74 -6.82
N LEU A 191 -41.35 -1.94 -6.12
CA LEU A 191 -42.53 -2.44 -5.40
C LEU A 191 -43.74 -2.69 -6.32
N ASN A 192 -43.96 -1.80 -7.30
CA ASN A 192 -45.10 -1.90 -8.23
C ASN A 192 -44.84 -2.85 -9.42
N CYS A 193 -43.87 -3.76 -9.30
CA CYS A 193 -43.44 -4.63 -10.39
C CYS A 193 -44.22 -5.94 -10.45
N SER A 194 -44.22 -6.58 -11.63
CA SER A 194 -44.73 -7.95 -11.76
C SER A 194 -43.88 -8.93 -10.93
N PRO A 195 -44.47 -9.94 -10.26
CA PRO A 195 -43.71 -11.01 -9.60
C PRO A 195 -42.78 -11.83 -10.52
N GLN A 196 -42.91 -11.68 -11.85
CA GLN A 196 -42.00 -12.27 -12.82
C GLN A 196 -40.71 -11.45 -13.04
N CYS A 197 -40.64 -10.21 -12.55
CA CYS A 197 -39.40 -9.43 -12.52
C CYS A 197 -38.50 -9.98 -11.42
N SER A 198 -37.45 -10.73 -11.78
CA SER A 198 -36.63 -11.57 -10.90
C SER A 198 -35.77 -10.77 -9.91
N GLN A 199 -36.41 -10.25 -8.85
CA GLN A 199 -35.82 -9.32 -7.86
C GLN A 199 -35.19 -8.05 -8.50
N GLY A 200 -35.56 -7.78 -9.76
CA GLY A 200 -35.08 -6.65 -10.55
C GLY A 200 -36.02 -5.45 -10.53
N ARG A 201 -35.60 -4.38 -11.21
CA ARG A 201 -36.42 -3.18 -11.40
C ARG A 201 -37.44 -3.36 -12.54
N CYS A 202 -38.43 -2.49 -12.64
CA CYS A 202 -39.40 -2.41 -13.73
C CYS A 202 -39.68 -0.95 -14.17
N PHE A 203 -40.28 -0.81 -15.35
CA PHE A 203 -40.82 0.44 -15.90
C PHE A 203 -42.36 0.47 -15.98
N GLY A 204 -43.01 -0.60 -15.51
CA GLY A 204 -44.46 -0.74 -15.40
C GLY A 204 -44.85 -2.07 -14.72
N PRO A 205 -46.13 -2.26 -14.36
CA PRO A 205 -46.57 -3.39 -13.55
C PRO A 205 -46.73 -4.72 -14.31
N LYS A 206 -46.69 -4.72 -15.65
CA LYS A 206 -46.94 -5.94 -16.44
C LYS A 206 -45.67 -6.82 -16.52
N PRO A 207 -45.78 -8.14 -16.73
CA PRO A 207 -44.62 -9.03 -16.87
C PRO A 207 -43.64 -8.70 -18.02
N ARG A 208 -44.09 -7.93 -19.03
CA ARG A 208 -43.25 -7.45 -20.15
C ARG A 208 -42.63 -6.07 -19.89
N GLU A 209 -42.85 -5.51 -18.70
CA GLU A 209 -42.41 -4.17 -18.30
C GLU A 209 -41.29 -4.25 -17.23
N CYS A 210 -40.67 -5.43 -17.06
CA CYS A 210 -39.46 -5.63 -16.28
C CYS A 210 -38.22 -5.04 -16.98
N CYS A 211 -37.25 -4.55 -16.19
CA CYS A 211 -35.94 -4.13 -16.66
C CYS A 211 -34.98 -5.31 -16.81
N HIS A 212 -33.86 -5.11 -17.52
CA HIS A 212 -32.76 -6.08 -17.51
C HIS A 212 -32.13 -6.21 -16.11
N LEU A 213 -31.63 -7.41 -15.79
CA LEU A 213 -30.92 -7.79 -14.55
C LEU A 213 -29.74 -6.87 -14.17
N PHE A 214 -29.21 -6.14 -15.15
CA PHE A 214 -28.04 -5.25 -15.03
C PHE A 214 -28.41 -3.77 -14.89
N CYS A 215 -29.70 -3.44 -14.93
CA CYS A 215 -30.18 -2.09 -14.62
C CYS A 215 -30.23 -1.87 -13.10
N ALA A 216 -29.94 -0.66 -12.66
CA ALA A 216 -30.22 -0.18 -11.31
C ALA A 216 -31.11 1.07 -11.38
N GLY A 217 -31.94 1.28 -10.37
CA GLY A 217 -32.95 2.34 -10.29
C GLY A 217 -34.12 2.28 -11.29
N GLY A 218 -33.97 1.56 -12.40
CA GLY A 218 -35.03 1.38 -13.40
C GLY A 218 -34.51 1.41 -14.84
N CYS A 219 -35.43 1.54 -15.77
CA CYS A 219 -35.17 1.52 -17.21
C CYS A 219 -36.29 2.25 -17.98
N THR A 220 -36.12 2.40 -19.30
CA THR A 220 -37.15 2.85 -20.25
C THR A 220 -37.68 1.72 -21.14
N GLY A 221 -37.19 0.49 -20.93
CA GLY A 221 -37.41 -0.68 -21.79
C GLY A 221 -36.67 -1.91 -21.23
N PRO A 222 -36.84 -3.10 -21.84
CA PRO A 222 -36.36 -4.36 -21.26
C PRO A 222 -34.88 -4.69 -21.52
N THR A 223 -34.15 -3.93 -22.35
CA THR A 223 -32.79 -4.28 -22.78
C THR A 223 -31.69 -3.70 -21.89
N GLN A 224 -30.45 -4.20 -22.05
CA GLN A 224 -29.27 -3.70 -21.34
C GLN A 224 -28.90 -2.24 -21.67
N SER A 225 -29.38 -1.71 -22.80
CA SER A 225 -29.21 -0.32 -23.23
C SER A 225 -30.35 0.60 -22.77
N ASP A 226 -31.47 0.06 -22.28
CA ASP A 226 -32.61 0.83 -21.79
C ASP A 226 -32.51 1.21 -20.30
N CYS A 227 -31.47 0.76 -19.60
CA CYS A 227 -31.28 1.03 -18.18
C CYS A 227 -31.10 2.54 -17.89
N LEU A 228 -31.71 3.04 -16.80
CA LEU A 228 -31.48 4.43 -16.36
C LEU A 228 -30.04 4.63 -15.87
N ALA A 229 -29.49 3.62 -15.18
CA ALA A 229 -28.09 3.49 -14.82
C ALA A 229 -27.73 2.01 -14.61
N CYS A 230 -26.44 1.69 -14.60
CA CYS A 230 -25.95 0.30 -14.56
C CYS A 230 -25.67 -0.18 -13.15
N LYS A 231 -26.09 -1.42 -12.83
CA LYS A 231 -25.82 -2.08 -11.56
C LYS A 231 -24.32 -2.31 -11.34
N ASN A 232 -23.63 -2.85 -12.34
CA ASN A 232 -22.19 -3.13 -12.28
C ASN A 232 -21.38 -2.13 -13.12
N PHE A 233 -21.33 -2.30 -14.45
CA PHE A 233 -20.54 -1.45 -15.35
C PHE A 233 -21.36 -0.90 -16.53
N TYR A 234 -21.08 0.33 -16.92
CA TYR A 234 -21.50 0.96 -18.16
C TYR A 234 -20.42 0.82 -19.24
N ASP A 235 -20.78 0.31 -20.42
CA ASP A 235 -19.88 0.11 -21.55
C ASP A 235 -20.54 0.59 -22.86
N ASP A 236 -20.08 1.72 -23.40
CA ASP A 236 -20.52 2.37 -24.66
C ASP A 236 -22.05 2.46 -24.88
N GLY A 237 -22.84 2.57 -23.79
CA GLY A 237 -24.31 2.66 -23.85
C GLY A 237 -25.05 1.38 -23.42
N VAL A 238 -24.32 0.34 -22.99
CA VAL A 238 -24.88 -0.94 -22.56
C VAL A 238 -24.42 -1.26 -21.14
N CYS A 239 -25.34 -1.67 -20.27
CA CYS A 239 -25.00 -2.15 -18.93
C CYS A 239 -24.55 -3.61 -18.95
N LYS A 240 -23.33 -3.87 -18.47
CA LYS A 240 -22.69 -5.19 -18.44
C LYS A 240 -22.35 -5.62 -17.01
N GLN A 241 -22.23 -6.93 -16.79
CA GLN A 241 -21.79 -7.49 -15.51
C GLN A 241 -20.32 -7.17 -15.20
N GLU A 242 -19.46 -7.22 -16.21
CA GLU A 242 -18.01 -7.00 -16.19
C GLU A 242 -17.56 -6.23 -17.44
N CYS A 243 -16.37 -5.63 -17.39
CA CYS A 243 -15.76 -5.01 -18.56
C CYS A 243 -15.10 -6.06 -19.48
N PRO A 244 -15.03 -5.83 -20.80
CA PRO A 244 -14.30 -6.70 -21.73
C PRO A 244 -12.88 -7.01 -21.22
N PRO A 245 -12.52 -8.29 -21.02
CA PRO A 245 -11.26 -8.67 -20.36
C PRO A 245 -10.05 -8.29 -21.22
N MET A 246 -8.91 -8.00 -20.59
CA MET A 246 -7.68 -7.59 -21.28
C MET A 246 -7.03 -8.69 -22.12
N GLN A 247 -7.37 -9.95 -21.86
CA GLN A 247 -6.96 -11.12 -22.62
C GLN A 247 -8.17 -11.97 -22.97
N ILE A 248 -8.08 -12.71 -24.08
CA ILE A 248 -9.07 -13.68 -24.54
C ILE A 248 -8.36 -15.02 -24.79
N TYR A 249 -8.99 -16.12 -24.42
CA TYR A 249 -8.46 -17.45 -24.68
C TYR A 249 -8.72 -17.83 -26.14
N ASN A 250 -7.69 -18.22 -26.88
CA ASN A 250 -7.83 -18.68 -28.26
C ASN A 250 -7.85 -20.22 -28.29
N PRO A 251 -9.01 -20.87 -28.54
CA PRO A 251 -9.14 -22.33 -28.50
C PRO A 251 -8.42 -23.04 -29.66
N THR A 252 -7.91 -22.31 -30.65
CA THR A 252 -7.17 -22.88 -31.79
C THR A 252 -5.72 -23.21 -31.45
N ASN A 253 -5.15 -22.50 -30.47
CA ASN A 253 -3.73 -22.60 -30.09
C ASN A 253 -3.52 -22.78 -28.57
N TYR A 254 -4.61 -22.88 -27.81
CA TYR A 254 -4.67 -23.17 -26.38
C TYR A 254 -3.96 -22.14 -25.48
N PHE A 255 -3.72 -20.90 -25.94
CA PHE A 255 -3.12 -19.83 -25.13
C PHE A 255 -3.94 -18.53 -25.07
N TRP A 256 -3.53 -17.63 -24.17
CA TRP A 256 -4.18 -16.35 -23.92
C TRP A 256 -3.59 -15.24 -24.80
N GLU A 257 -4.42 -14.64 -25.65
CA GLU A 257 -4.06 -13.55 -26.55
C GLU A 257 -4.57 -12.20 -26.02
N PRO A 258 -3.88 -11.07 -26.29
CA PRO A 258 -4.39 -9.74 -25.92
C PRO A 258 -5.71 -9.45 -26.65
N ASN A 259 -6.76 -9.10 -25.90
CA ASN A 259 -8.07 -8.81 -26.48
C ASN A 259 -8.09 -7.41 -27.13
N PRO A 260 -8.36 -7.28 -28.45
CA PRO A 260 -8.41 -5.97 -29.12
C PRO A 260 -9.49 -5.02 -28.56
N ASP A 261 -10.57 -5.57 -28.01
CA ASP A 261 -11.66 -4.82 -27.38
C ASP A 261 -11.59 -4.77 -25.85
N GLY A 262 -10.46 -5.20 -25.25
CA GLY A 262 -10.22 -5.13 -23.82
C GLY A 262 -10.34 -3.71 -23.27
N LYS A 263 -11.04 -3.56 -22.13
CA LYS A 263 -11.26 -2.26 -21.46
C LYS A 263 -11.00 -2.37 -19.96
N TYR A 264 -10.41 -1.33 -19.40
CA TYR A 264 -10.16 -1.21 -17.99
C TYR A 264 -11.44 -0.78 -17.25
N ALA A 265 -11.73 -1.43 -16.13
CA ALA A 265 -12.73 -0.98 -15.18
C ALA A 265 -12.27 0.31 -14.46
N TYR A 266 -12.98 1.42 -14.66
CA TYR A 266 -12.81 2.66 -13.91
C TYR A 266 -14.13 3.03 -13.21
N GLY A 267 -14.16 2.90 -11.88
CA GLY A 267 -15.36 3.18 -11.08
C GLY A 267 -16.48 2.18 -11.40
N ALA A 268 -17.48 2.62 -12.17
CA ALA A 268 -18.58 1.82 -12.70
C ALA A 268 -18.69 1.92 -14.24
N THR A 269 -17.58 2.24 -14.92
CA THR A 269 -17.51 2.45 -16.38
C THR A 269 -16.31 1.71 -16.99
N CYS A 270 -16.45 1.19 -18.20
CA CYS A 270 -15.36 0.55 -18.94
C CYS A 270 -14.64 1.55 -19.86
N VAL A 271 -13.32 1.70 -19.73
CA VAL A 271 -12.51 2.68 -20.48
C VAL A 271 -11.33 2.04 -21.22
N ARG A 272 -11.05 2.45 -22.46
CA ARG A 272 -9.91 1.91 -23.25
C ARG A 272 -8.53 2.38 -22.76
N LYS A 273 -8.44 3.52 -22.07
CA LYS A 273 -7.22 4.04 -21.43
C LYS A 273 -7.58 4.59 -20.04
N CYS A 274 -6.81 4.25 -19.02
CA CYS A 274 -6.95 4.88 -17.71
C CYS A 274 -6.60 6.38 -17.75
N PRO A 275 -7.27 7.24 -16.97
CA PRO A 275 -6.82 8.60 -16.69
C PRO A 275 -5.36 8.65 -16.25
N GLU A 276 -4.63 9.70 -16.62
CA GLU A 276 -3.16 9.72 -16.52
C GLU A 276 -2.61 9.79 -15.09
N HIS A 277 -3.47 10.10 -14.11
CA HIS A 277 -3.19 10.05 -12.68
C HIS A 277 -3.51 8.68 -12.03
N LEU A 278 -3.93 7.68 -12.81
CA LEU A 278 -4.25 6.33 -12.34
C LEU A 278 -3.30 5.29 -12.92
N LEU A 279 -3.08 4.24 -12.14
CA LEU A 279 -2.25 3.10 -12.48
C LEU A 279 -3.12 1.99 -13.07
N LYS A 280 -2.58 1.22 -14.01
CA LYS A 280 -3.23 0.01 -14.52
C LYS A 280 -2.95 -1.18 -13.59
N ASP A 281 -3.95 -1.98 -13.27
CA ASP A 281 -3.76 -3.30 -12.66
C ASP A 281 -4.82 -4.29 -13.14
N ASN A 282 -4.42 -5.44 -13.69
CA ASN A 282 -5.31 -6.57 -14.03
C ASN A 282 -6.65 -6.22 -14.71
N GLY A 283 -6.68 -5.23 -15.62
CA GLY A 283 -7.92 -4.77 -16.28
C GLY A 283 -8.77 -3.78 -15.46
N ALA A 284 -8.18 -3.10 -14.48
CA ALA A 284 -8.78 -2.00 -13.73
C ALA A 284 -7.85 -0.77 -13.67
N CYS A 285 -8.42 0.40 -13.39
CA CYS A 285 -7.69 1.65 -13.13
C CYS A 285 -7.69 1.94 -11.62
N VAL A 286 -6.52 1.90 -10.97
CA VAL A 286 -6.36 2.01 -9.51
C VAL A 286 -5.56 3.25 -9.11
N ARG A 287 -5.92 3.89 -7.98
CA ARG A 287 -5.18 5.05 -7.42
C ARG A 287 -3.86 4.66 -6.75
N LYS A 288 -3.70 3.38 -6.36
CA LYS A 288 -2.51 2.79 -5.73
C LYS A 288 -2.46 1.31 -6.07
N CYS A 289 -1.27 0.74 -6.28
CA CYS A 289 -1.13 -0.70 -6.52
C CYS A 289 -1.59 -1.55 -5.32
N PRO A 290 -2.14 -2.75 -5.56
CA PRO A 290 -2.49 -3.68 -4.49
C PRO A 290 -1.24 -4.26 -3.80
N LYS A 291 -1.44 -4.91 -2.65
CA LYS A 291 -0.37 -5.62 -1.92
C LYS A 291 0.37 -6.60 -2.84
N GLY A 292 1.70 -6.62 -2.77
CA GLY A 292 2.55 -7.47 -3.63
C GLY A 292 2.94 -6.83 -4.98
N LYS A 293 2.42 -5.64 -5.31
CA LYS A 293 2.76 -4.89 -6.54
C LYS A 293 3.25 -3.47 -6.24
N MET A 294 4.07 -2.93 -7.13
CA MET A 294 4.62 -1.56 -7.07
C MET A 294 4.36 -0.81 -8.39
N PRO A 295 4.26 0.53 -8.38
CA PRO A 295 4.05 1.31 -9.59
C PRO A 295 5.32 1.38 -10.44
N GLN A 296 5.22 1.01 -11.72
CA GLN A 296 6.25 1.19 -12.73
C GLN A 296 5.58 1.60 -14.06
N ASN A 297 6.00 2.73 -14.65
CA ASN A 297 5.48 3.22 -15.94
C ASN A 297 3.94 3.31 -16.04
N SER A 298 3.30 3.78 -14.96
CA SER A 298 1.83 3.85 -14.80
C SER A 298 1.08 2.50 -14.82
N GLU A 299 1.78 1.42 -14.47
CA GLU A 299 1.26 0.06 -14.35
C GLU A 299 1.76 -0.58 -13.05
N CYS A 300 1.00 -1.53 -12.50
CA CYS A 300 1.31 -2.18 -11.24
C CYS A 300 2.00 -3.52 -11.47
N VAL A 301 3.31 -3.55 -11.25
CA VAL A 301 4.16 -4.73 -11.48
C VAL A 301 4.42 -5.51 -10.18
N PRO A 302 4.50 -6.85 -10.20
CA PRO A 302 4.87 -7.63 -9.03
C PRO A 302 6.26 -7.25 -8.47
N CYS A 303 6.35 -7.17 -7.14
CA CYS A 303 7.59 -6.83 -6.44
C CYS A 303 8.63 -7.97 -6.54
N LYS A 304 9.91 -7.63 -6.75
CA LYS A 304 11.03 -8.59 -6.71
C LYS A 304 11.49 -8.80 -5.27
N GLY A 305 10.80 -9.70 -4.55
CA GLY A 305 10.96 -9.91 -3.11
C GLY A 305 9.97 -9.07 -2.31
N VAL A 306 10.34 -8.67 -1.08
CA VAL A 306 9.52 -7.77 -0.26
C VAL A 306 9.31 -6.45 -1.02
N CYS A 307 8.07 -6.01 -1.15
CA CYS A 307 7.75 -4.73 -1.80
C CYS A 307 8.42 -3.56 -1.08
N PRO A 308 8.91 -2.53 -1.81
CA PRO A 308 9.41 -1.33 -1.17
C PRO A 308 8.33 -0.65 -0.31
N LYS A 309 8.55 -0.61 1.01
CA LYS A 309 7.73 0.15 1.96
C LYS A 309 8.44 1.48 2.23
N THR A 310 7.90 2.55 1.66
CA THR A 310 8.31 3.92 1.96
C THR A 310 7.66 4.38 3.27
N CYS A 311 8.45 5.00 4.14
CA CYS A 311 8.05 5.49 5.46
C CYS A 311 8.63 6.89 5.69
N PRO A 312 7.90 7.82 6.33
CA PRO A 312 8.41 9.17 6.58
C PRO A 312 9.58 9.15 7.57
N GLY A 313 10.57 10.02 7.35
CA GLY A 313 11.65 10.29 8.31
C GLY A 313 11.24 11.38 9.30
N GLU A 314 10.82 10.96 10.49
CA GLU A 314 10.28 11.82 11.55
C GLU A 314 11.36 12.48 12.44
N GLY A 315 12.56 12.71 11.89
CA GLY A 315 13.67 13.35 12.59
C GLY A 315 14.31 12.44 13.65
N ILE A 316 14.14 12.78 14.93
CA ILE A 316 14.75 12.06 16.05
C ILE A 316 14.05 10.71 16.26
N VAL A 317 14.80 9.62 16.32
CA VAL A 317 14.28 8.30 16.67
C VAL A 317 14.05 8.22 18.17
N HIS A 318 12.84 7.85 18.59
CA HIS A 318 12.43 7.72 19.99
C HIS A 318 11.52 6.49 20.21
N SER A 319 11.13 6.25 21.46
CA SER A 319 10.44 5.04 21.91
C SER A 319 9.13 4.73 21.19
N ASP A 320 8.43 5.77 20.74
CA ASP A 320 7.11 5.70 20.12
C ASP A 320 7.22 5.57 18.59
N ASN A 321 8.02 6.43 17.93
CA ASN A 321 8.12 6.42 16.46
C ASN A 321 8.92 5.25 15.89
N ILE A 322 9.83 4.63 16.67
CA ILE A 322 10.68 3.53 16.19
C ILE A 322 9.87 2.32 15.67
N GLY A 323 8.65 2.11 16.16
CA GLY A 323 7.75 1.07 15.66
C GLY A 323 7.26 1.29 14.22
N ASN A 324 7.14 2.54 13.78
CA ASN A 324 6.66 2.91 12.44
C ASN A 324 7.61 2.41 11.34
N TYR A 325 8.92 2.36 11.65
CA TYR A 325 9.99 1.96 10.74
C TYR A 325 10.10 0.45 10.50
N LYS A 326 9.32 -0.38 11.21
CA LYS A 326 9.30 -1.83 10.99
C LYS A 326 8.95 -2.17 9.53
N ASP A 327 9.72 -3.07 8.92
CA ASP A 327 9.57 -3.52 7.52
C ASP A 327 9.77 -2.40 6.47
N CYS A 328 10.27 -1.22 6.84
CA CYS A 328 10.52 -0.10 5.91
C CYS A 328 11.80 -0.34 5.10
N THR A 329 11.74 -0.05 3.81
CA THR A 329 12.88 -0.18 2.88
C THR A 329 13.40 1.16 2.39
N ILE A 330 12.55 2.19 2.39
CA ILE A 330 12.90 3.56 1.98
C ILE A 330 12.43 4.50 3.10
N ILE A 331 13.33 5.33 3.62
CA ILE A 331 12.98 6.43 4.52
C ILE A 331 12.92 7.71 3.69
N GLU A 332 11.75 8.31 3.62
CA GLU A 332 11.49 9.55 2.91
C GLU A 332 11.65 10.73 3.86
N GLY A 333 12.79 11.42 3.74
CA GLY A 333 13.26 12.40 4.71
C GLY A 333 14.59 11.97 5.34
N SER A 334 14.85 12.43 6.56
CA SER A 334 16.11 12.24 7.27
C SER A 334 15.90 11.48 8.59
N LEU A 335 16.97 10.90 9.13
CA LEU A 335 16.93 10.08 10.35
C LEU A 335 18.02 10.54 11.32
N GLU A 336 17.64 10.78 12.58
CA GLU A 336 18.53 11.27 13.63
C GLU A 336 18.51 10.33 14.86
N ILE A 337 19.66 9.76 15.22
CA ILE A 337 19.86 8.98 16.45
C ILE A 337 20.76 9.82 17.36
N LEU A 338 20.23 10.28 18.49
CA LEU A 338 20.92 11.18 19.42
C LEU A 338 21.04 10.53 20.81
N ASP A 339 21.86 11.08 21.71
CA ASP A 339 21.87 10.65 23.13
C ASP A 339 20.45 10.64 23.74
N GLN A 340 19.63 11.61 23.33
CA GLN A 340 18.21 11.74 23.69
C GLN A 340 17.37 10.49 23.35
N SER A 341 17.75 9.71 22.34
CA SER A 341 17.12 8.42 22.01
C SER A 341 17.38 7.38 23.11
N PHE A 342 18.62 7.30 23.62
CA PHE A 342 19.07 6.29 24.59
C PHE A 342 18.91 6.72 26.07
N ASP A 343 18.82 8.02 26.35
CA ASP A 343 18.47 8.53 27.69
C ASP A 343 16.95 8.75 27.86
N GLY A 344 16.24 8.99 26.75
CA GLY A 344 14.86 9.46 26.75
C GLY A 344 14.76 10.96 27.04
N PHE A 345 13.70 11.61 26.55
CA PHE A 345 13.53 13.05 26.70
C PHE A 345 12.07 13.47 26.88
N GLN A 346 11.90 14.68 27.44
CA GLN A 346 10.62 15.36 27.52
C GLN A 346 10.48 16.24 26.27
N GLN A 347 9.46 16.02 25.43
CA GLN A 347 9.19 16.94 24.33
C GLN A 347 8.83 18.32 24.91
N VAL A 348 9.44 19.36 24.34
CA VAL A 348 9.08 20.77 24.55
C VAL A 348 8.74 21.34 23.19
N TYR A 349 7.63 22.07 23.08
CA TYR A 349 7.21 22.74 21.86
C TYR A 349 7.73 24.19 21.83
N THR A 350 7.67 24.85 20.67
CA THR A 350 8.16 26.22 20.45
C THR A 350 7.41 27.30 21.25
N ASN A 351 6.21 26.98 21.74
CA ASN A 351 5.42 27.79 22.68
C ASN A 351 5.78 27.54 24.17
N PHE A 352 6.84 26.78 24.43
CA PHE A 352 7.28 26.32 25.76
C PHE A 352 6.33 25.37 26.52
N SER A 353 5.29 24.82 25.89
CA SER A 353 4.47 23.77 26.52
C SER A 353 5.13 22.39 26.38
N PHE A 354 4.93 21.54 27.40
CA PHE A 354 5.39 20.15 27.39
C PHE A 354 4.50 19.28 26.50
N GLY A 355 5.13 18.44 25.67
CA GLY A 355 4.48 17.38 24.90
C GLY A 355 4.60 16.01 25.58
N PRO A 356 4.58 14.90 24.82
CA PRO A 356 4.82 13.56 25.37
C PRO A 356 6.22 13.44 25.99
N ARG A 357 6.36 12.48 26.91
CA ARG A 357 7.65 12.08 27.50
C ARG A 357 8.07 10.75 26.90
N TYR A 358 9.12 10.77 26.09
CA TYR A 358 9.68 9.57 25.50
C TYR A 358 10.63 8.88 26.48
N ILE A 359 10.42 7.59 26.70
CA ILE A 359 11.34 6.74 27.48
C ILE A 359 12.57 6.40 26.64
N LYS A 360 13.68 6.07 27.30
CA LYS A 360 14.86 5.52 26.64
C LYS A 360 14.56 4.25 25.84
N ILE A 361 15.28 4.08 24.73
CA ILE A 361 15.36 2.81 23.99
C ILE A 361 16.71 2.15 24.25
N ASP A 362 16.75 0.81 24.31
CA ASP A 362 18.02 0.09 24.13
C ASP A 362 18.37 0.04 22.63
N PRO A 363 19.66 0.13 22.24
CA PRO A 363 20.11 -0.01 20.85
C PRO A 363 19.59 -1.23 20.10
N GLU A 364 19.28 -2.36 20.76
CA GLU A 364 18.68 -3.52 20.08
C GLU A 364 17.36 -3.17 19.35
N ARG A 365 16.60 -2.17 19.82
CA ARG A 365 15.38 -1.72 19.13
C ARG A 365 15.65 -1.10 17.76
N LEU A 366 16.89 -0.68 17.46
CA LEU A 366 17.28 -0.15 16.15
C LEU A 366 17.29 -1.21 15.04
N GLU A 367 17.18 -2.50 15.38
CA GLU A 367 17.11 -3.61 14.41
C GLU A 367 15.91 -3.51 13.44
N VAL A 368 14.90 -2.68 13.73
CA VAL A 368 13.85 -2.30 12.77
C VAL A 368 14.40 -1.69 11.48
N PHE A 369 15.56 -1.03 11.52
CA PHE A 369 16.19 -0.41 10.36
C PHE A 369 16.91 -1.42 9.44
N SER A 370 16.97 -2.69 9.83
CA SER A 370 17.64 -3.75 9.06
C SER A 370 17.06 -4.00 7.68
N THR A 371 15.82 -3.59 7.41
CA THR A 371 15.18 -3.67 6.08
C THR A 371 15.46 -2.44 5.19
N VAL A 372 16.01 -1.36 5.74
CA VAL A 372 16.20 -0.08 5.03
C VAL A 372 17.33 -0.19 4.00
N LYS A 373 17.06 0.32 2.80
CA LYS A 373 17.96 0.35 1.63
C LYS A 373 18.26 1.76 1.13
N GLU A 374 17.35 2.71 1.34
CA GLU A 374 17.56 4.12 0.99
C GLU A 374 17.05 5.05 2.09
N ILE A 375 17.82 6.10 2.39
CA ILE A 375 17.39 7.27 3.15
C ILE A 375 17.49 8.46 2.20
N THR A 376 16.40 9.15 1.88
CA THR A 376 16.41 10.16 0.80
C THR A 376 17.05 11.48 1.21
N GLY A 377 17.01 11.83 2.49
CA GLY A 377 17.68 12.97 3.12
C GLY A 377 19.06 12.62 3.67
N PHE A 378 19.31 12.96 4.93
CA PHE A 378 20.55 12.68 5.66
C PHE A 378 20.37 11.63 6.78
N ILE A 379 21.48 11.06 7.23
CA ILE A 379 21.57 10.28 8.46
C ILE A 379 22.50 11.00 9.46
N ASN A 380 21.98 11.27 10.66
CA ASN A 380 22.71 11.92 11.76
C ASN A 380 22.79 10.95 12.96
N ILE A 381 23.99 10.72 13.48
CA ILE A 381 24.25 9.84 14.62
C ILE A 381 25.18 10.58 15.60
N GLN A 382 24.62 10.99 16.73
CA GLN A 382 25.29 11.70 17.83
C GLN A 382 24.82 11.09 19.16
N ALA A 383 25.16 9.82 19.36
CA ALA A 383 24.64 9.01 20.44
C ALA A 383 25.71 8.07 21.02
N HIS A 384 25.82 8.04 22.34
CA HIS A 384 26.76 7.22 23.09
C HIS A 384 26.05 6.27 24.06
N HIS A 385 26.20 4.96 23.86
CA HIS A 385 25.66 3.93 24.77
C HIS A 385 26.58 2.70 24.80
N PRO A 386 26.82 2.03 25.96
CA PRO A 386 27.77 0.92 26.04
C PRO A 386 27.54 -0.24 25.06
N ASN A 387 26.28 -0.51 24.70
CA ASN A 387 25.92 -1.55 23.73
C ASN A 387 25.95 -1.05 22.26
N PHE A 388 25.93 0.28 22.03
CA PHE A 388 25.89 0.88 20.69
C PHE A 388 27.30 0.99 20.10
N THR A 389 27.79 -0.15 19.61
CA THR A 389 29.19 -0.31 19.15
C THR A 389 29.36 -0.47 17.64
N THR A 390 28.30 -0.80 16.88
CA THR A 390 28.32 -0.86 15.41
C THR A 390 26.99 -0.38 14.81
N LEU A 391 26.97 -0.05 13.50
CA LEU A 391 25.74 0.30 12.75
C LEU A 391 25.23 -0.85 11.88
N ASN A 392 25.46 -2.12 12.27
CA ASN A 392 24.90 -3.30 11.59
C ASN A 392 23.35 -3.34 11.59
N TYR A 393 22.69 -2.46 12.34
CA TYR A 393 21.27 -2.11 12.18
C TYR A 393 20.94 -1.58 10.77
N PHE A 394 21.87 -0.90 10.12
CA PHE A 394 21.74 -0.36 8.75
C PHE A 394 22.51 -1.20 7.70
N ARG A 395 22.78 -2.48 8.00
CA ARG A 395 23.58 -3.39 7.15
C ARG A 395 23.10 -3.59 5.71
N ASN A 396 21.86 -3.22 5.40
CA ASN A 396 21.25 -3.30 4.06
C ASN A 396 21.10 -1.92 3.39
N LEU A 397 21.50 -0.82 4.04
CA LEU A 397 21.44 0.54 3.49
C LEU A 397 22.36 0.62 2.27
N GLU A 398 21.81 0.87 1.08
CA GLU A 398 22.54 0.93 -0.18
C GLU A 398 22.84 2.37 -0.62
N VAL A 399 21.96 3.31 -0.26
CA VAL A 399 21.94 4.71 -0.73
C VAL A 399 21.65 5.70 0.39
N VAL A 400 22.43 6.77 0.48
CA VAL A 400 22.04 8.02 1.17
C VAL A 400 21.86 9.13 0.14
N GLY A 401 20.66 9.74 0.14
CA GLY A 401 20.17 10.57 -0.93
C GLY A 401 20.63 12.03 -0.90
N GLY A 402 20.84 12.61 0.28
CA GLY A 402 21.29 13.99 0.44
C GLY A 402 20.34 15.05 -0.16
N ARG A 403 19.04 14.74 -0.33
CA ARG A 403 18.02 15.73 -0.76
C ARG A 403 17.72 16.76 0.33
N GLN A 404 17.97 16.37 1.58
CA GLN A 404 18.05 17.21 2.77
C GLN A 404 19.47 17.00 3.33
N LEU A 405 20.05 18.03 3.93
CA LEU A 405 21.41 18.02 4.48
C LEU A 405 21.40 18.62 5.89
N LYS A 406 22.22 18.09 6.81
CA LYS A 406 22.34 18.64 8.17
C LYS A 406 23.03 20.00 8.13
N GLU A 407 22.48 20.94 8.90
CA GLU A 407 22.92 22.34 8.98
C GLU A 407 24.39 22.51 9.37
N ASN A 408 24.93 23.71 9.12
CA ASN A 408 26.32 24.16 9.37
C ASN A 408 27.42 23.44 8.59
N LEU A 409 27.28 22.16 8.25
CA LEU A 409 28.29 21.37 7.52
C LEU A 409 27.76 20.66 6.26
N PHE A 410 26.50 20.91 5.88
CA PHE A 410 25.84 20.35 4.69
C PHE A 410 25.97 18.82 4.56
N ALA A 411 25.93 18.13 5.69
CA ALA A 411 26.25 16.71 5.77
C ALA A 411 25.05 15.83 5.42
N SER A 412 25.28 14.82 4.58
CA SER A 412 24.32 13.74 4.32
C SER A 412 24.60 12.50 5.16
N VAL A 413 25.86 12.31 5.58
CA VAL A 413 26.27 11.34 6.60
C VAL A 413 27.01 12.09 7.70
N TYR A 414 26.48 12.10 8.92
CA TYR A 414 27.04 12.80 10.07
C TYR A 414 27.14 11.86 11.27
N ILE A 415 28.35 11.50 11.70
CA ILE A 415 28.60 10.52 12.78
C ILE A 415 29.63 11.11 13.75
N VAL A 416 29.17 11.63 14.89
CA VAL A 416 30.01 12.44 15.79
C VAL A 416 29.81 12.06 17.26
N LYS A 417 30.91 11.93 18.01
CA LYS A 417 30.94 11.61 19.46
C LYS A 417 30.18 10.33 19.85
N THR A 418 30.23 9.32 18.99
CA THR A 418 29.56 8.04 19.22
C THR A 418 30.44 7.03 19.96
N SER A 419 29.82 6.02 20.56
CA SER A 419 30.46 4.84 21.17
C SER A 419 30.86 3.74 20.15
N LEU A 420 30.88 4.06 18.86
CA LEU A 420 31.10 3.09 17.78
C LEU A 420 32.57 2.64 17.68
N LYS A 421 32.76 1.37 17.34
CA LYS A 421 34.07 0.73 17.07
C LYS A 421 34.27 0.37 15.60
N SER A 422 33.17 0.10 14.91
CA SER A 422 33.07 -0.18 13.48
C SER A 422 31.76 0.43 12.95
N LEU A 423 31.67 0.69 11.63
CA LEU A 423 30.43 1.18 11.03
C LEU A 423 29.54 0.03 10.51
N GLU A 424 30.13 -0.96 9.84
CA GLU A 424 29.44 -2.17 9.36
C GLU A 424 28.29 -1.92 8.36
N LEU A 425 28.34 -0.77 7.69
CA LEU A 425 27.44 -0.33 6.61
C LEU A 425 27.72 -1.08 5.28
N LYS A 426 27.89 -2.40 5.33
CA LYS A 426 28.42 -3.27 4.26
C LYS A 426 27.69 -3.25 2.91
N SER A 427 26.49 -2.68 2.86
CA SER A 427 25.72 -2.52 1.62
C SER A 427 25.82 -1.13 1.00
N LEU A 428 26.40 -0.14 1.70
CA LEU A 428 26.43 1.26 1.30
C LEU A 428 27.35 1.46 0.11
N LYS A 429 26.75 1.76 -1.05
CA LYS A 429 27.45 1.92 -2.33
C LYS A 429 27.58 3.37 -2.77
N ARG A 430 26.70 4.25 -2.27
CA ARG A 430 26.59 5.62 -2.78
C ARG A 430 26.02 6.62 -1.78
N VAL A 431 26.71 7.75 -1.67
CA VAL A 431 26.21 9.00 -1.09
C VAL A 431 26.06 9.98 -2.25
N ASN A 432 24.83 10.37 -2.56
CA ASN A 432 24.52 11.10 -3.80
C ASN A 432 24.95 12.59 -3.73
N SER A 433 24.72 13.24 -2.59
CA SER A 433 24.96 14.67 -2.37
C SER A 433 25.40 14.92 -0.92
N GLY A 434 25.98 16.10 -0.65
CA GLY A 434 26.40 16.54 0.68
C GLY A 434 27.75 16.04 1.17
N SER A 435 28.18 16.58 2.31
CA SER A 435 29.40 16.21 3.03
C SER A 435 29.25 14.85 3.73
N ILE A 436 30.37 14.14 3.91
CA ILE A 436 30.46 13.01 4.85
C ILE A 436 31.34 13.48 6.01
N VAL A 437 30.79 13.46 7.23
CA VAL A 437 31.42 14.02 8.43
C VAL A 437 31.47 12.95 9.52
N ILE A 438 32.67 12.53 9.90
CA ILE A 438 32.91 11.50 10.93
C ILE A 438 33.98 12.02 11.89
N LEU A 439 33.57 12.54 13.05
CA LEU A 439 34.45 13.32 13.94
C LEU A 439 34.33 12.92 15.41
N GLU A 440 35.45 12.96 16.13
CA GLU A 440 35.49 12.84 17.60
C GLU A 440 34.91 11.51 18.15
N ASN A 441 35.01 10.41 17.38
CA ASN A 441 34.63 9.06 17.81
C ASN A 441 35.87 8.31 18.32
N SER A 442 36.08 8.29 19.65
CA SER A 442 37.33 7.84 20.30
C SER A 442 37.76 6.40 20.01
N ASP A 443 36.79 5.52 19.77
CA ASP A 443 36.98 4.08 19.68
C ASP A 443 36.83 3.54 18.24
N LEU A 444 36.46 4.41 17.30
CA LEU A 444 36.06 4.06 15.93
C LEU A 444 37.28 3.80 15.02
N CYS A 445 37.42 2.56 14.59
CA CYS A 445 38.45 2.11 13.63
C CYS A 445 37.94 2.08 12.19
N PHE A 446 38.80 1.65 11.26
CA PHE A 446 38.55 1.41 9.81
C PHE A 446 38.23 2.65 8.95
N VAL A 447 37.65 3.72 9.51
CA VAL A 447 37.17 4.88 8.73
C VAL A 447 38.28 5.69 8.04
N GLU A 448 39.52 5.59 8.51
CA GLU A 448 40.71 6.19 7.89
C GLU A 448 41.26 5.35 6.70
N ASP A 449 40.94 4.04 6.66
CA ASP A 449 41.36 3.09 5.62
C ASP A 449 40.35 2.96 4.45
N ILE A 450 39.27 3.76 4.44
CA ILE A 450 38.20 3.72 3.42
C ILE A 450 38.48 4.74 2.30
N ASP A 451 38.39 4.29 1.03
CA ASP A 451 38.36 5.20 -0.12
C ASP A 451 36.95 5.79 -0.30
N TRP A 452 36.73 6.96 0.28
CA TRP A 452 35.46 7.67 0.22
C TRP A 452 35.09 8.17 -1.18
N SER A 453 36.02 8.20 -2.15
CA SER A 453 35.73 8.62 -3.53
C SER A 453 34.89 7.59 -4.31
N GLU A 454 35.00 6.31 -3.97
CA GLU A 454 34.15 5.26 -4.53
C GLU A 454 32.69 5.39 -4.09
N ILE A 455 32.44 5.95 -2.90
CA ILE A 455 31.10 6.06 -2.31
C ILE A 455 30.45 7.41 -2.66
N LYS A 456 31.17 8.53 -2.52
CA LYS A 456 30.61 9.88 -2.65
C LYS A 456 30.58 10.32 -4.12
N LYS A 457 29.41 10.76 -4.62
CA LYS A 457 29.22 11.10 -6.05
C LYS A 457 29.15 12.58 -6.39
N SER A 458 28.80 13.45 -5.43
CA SER A 458 28.94 14.91 -5.58
C SER A 458 30.38 15.35 -5.34
N SER A 459 30.88 16.27 -6.15
CA SER A 459 32.18 16.96 -6.00
C SER A 459 32.16 18.10 -4.97
N ASP A 460 30.97 18.53 -4.56
CA ASP A 460 30.72 19.95 -4.26
C ASP A 460 30.91 20.31 -2.77
N HIS A 461 31.25 19.30 -1.97
CA HIS A 461 31.43 19.33 -0.52
C HIS A 461 32.57 18.38 -0.14
N GLU A 462 33.26 18.58 0.97
CA GLU A 462 34.40 17.74 1.37
C GLU A 462 34.00 16.48 2.17
N VAL A 463 35.00 15.64 2.46
CA VAL A 463 34.90 14.50 3.38
C VAL A 463 35.75 14.81 4.60
N MET A 464 35.12 14.85 5.78
CA MET A 464 35.75 15.25 7.03
C MET A 464 35.82 14.07 8.00
N VAL A 465 36.87 13.26 7.88
CA VAL A 465 37.19 12.15 8.80
C VAL A 465 38.41 12.55 9.62
N GLN A 466 38.21 12.95 10.88
CA GLN A 466 39.28 13.47 11.76
C GLN A 466 38.95 13.21 13.25
N LYS A 467 39.98 13.17 14.10
CA LYS A 467 39.85 12.97 15.57
C LYS A 467 39.10 11.67 15.96
N ASN A 468 39.13 10.64 15.11
CA ASN A 468 38.65 9.30 15.45
C ASN A 468 39.80 8.49 16.06
N ARG A 469 39.65 7.18 16.22
CA ARG A 469 40.76 6.34 16.70
C ARG A 469 41.83 6.22 15.63
N ASN A 470 43.08 6.50 15.99
CA ASN A 470 44.24 6.43 15.10
C ASN A 470 44.40 5.02 14.50
N ALA A 471 44.47 4.92 13.17
CA ALA A 471 44.66 3.68 12.43
C ALA A 471 45.78 2.78 12.99
N THR A 472 46.93 3.31 13.43
CA THR A 472 48.04 2.46 13.91
C THR A 472 47.67 1.68 15.18
N ALA A 473 46.93 2.32 16.10
CA ALA A 473 46.44 1.66 17.32
C ALA A 473 45.33 0.64 17.01
N CYS A 474 44.51 0.91 15.99
CA CYS A 474 43.55 -0.08 15.47
C CYS A 474 44.28 -1.30 14.86
N HIS A 475 45.33 -1.08 14.08
CA HIS A 475 46.10 -2.16 13.47
C HIS A 475 46.84 -3.01 14.51
N GLU A 476 47.37 -2.42 15.58
CA GLU A 476 47.97 -3.13 16.73
C GLU A 476 46.97 -4.05 17.47
N GLU A 477 45.70 -3.64 17.59
CA GLU A 477 44.63 -4.50 18.13
C GLU A 477 44.05 -5.50 17.11
N GLY A 478 44.60 -5.56 15.89
CA GLY A 478 44.09 -6.41 14.81
C GLY A 478 42.71 -5.97 14.31
N MET A 479 42.36 -4.70 14.46
CA MET A 479 41.18 -4.04 13.89
C MET A 479 41.53 -3.51 12.49
N LEU A 480 41.76 -4.45 11.58
CA LEU A 480 42.22 -4.23 10.21
C LEU A 480 41.34 -5.00 9.20
N CYS A 481 41.32 -4.53 7.95
CA CYS A 481 40.52 -5.15 6.89
C CYS A 481 41.01 -6.56 6.53
N SER A 482 40.09 -7.42 6.07
CA SER A 482 40.46 -8.76 5.60
C SER A 482 41.37 -8.69 4.37
N GLU A 483 42.33 -9.61 4.25
CA GLU A 483 43.22 -9.77 3.08
C GLU A 483 42.47 -10.01 1.74
N GLN A 484 41.16 -10.29 1.83
CA GLN A 484 40.21 -10.50 0.74
C GLN A 484 39.51 -9.21 0.27
N CYS A 485 39.68 -8.11 0.99
CA CYS A 485 39.23 -6.77 0.59
C CYS A 485 40.20 -6.17 -0.44
N SER A 486 39.70 -5.31 -1.33
CA SER A 486 40.55 -4.49 -2.19
C SER A 486 41.12 -3.27 -1.42
N LYS A 487 41.91 -2.43 -2.09
CA LYS A 487 42.49 -1.22 -1.49
C LYS A 487 41.45 -0.13 -1.14
N ALA A 488 40.19 -0.29 -1.55
CA ALA A 488 39.10 0.65 -1.25
C ALA A 488 38.62 0.58 0.23
N GLY A 489 39.13 -0.37 1.02
CA GLY A 489 38.88 -0.46 2.46
C GLY A 489 37.69 -1.35 2.85
N CYS A 490 37.26 -1.20 4.09
CA CYS A 490 36.19 -2.02 4.70
C CYS A 490 35.45 -1.27 5.81
N TRP A 491 34.22 -1.69 6.07
CA TRP A 491 33.34 -1.10 7.09
C TRP A 491 33.57 -1.64 8.52
N GLY A 492 34.41 -2.67 8.67
CA GLY A 492 34.62 -3.42 9.90
C GLY A 492 35.47 -4.68 9.67
N LYS A 493 35.60 -5.50 10.70
CA LYS A 493 36.41 -6.73 10.66
C LYS A 493 35.70 -7.85 9.90
N GLY A 494 36.42 -8.50 8.98
CA GLY A 494 35.97 -9.71 8.27
C GLY A 494 35.71 -9.53 6.76
N PRO A 495 35.71 -10.63 5.98
CA PRO A 495 35.60 -10.60 4.51
C PRO A 495 34.19 -10.25 3.99
N GLU A 496 33.19 -10.09 4.85
CA GLU A 496 31.84 -9.59 4.52
C GLU A 496 31.67 -8.08 4.75
N GLN A 497 32.71 -7.41 5.27
CA GLN A 497 32.73 -5.96 5.51
C GLN A 497 33.51 -5.18 4.45
N CYS A 498 34.17 -5.85 3.50
CA CYS A 498 34.92 -5.20 2.42
C CYS A 498 34.03 -4.32 1.55
N LEU A 499 34.48 -3.10 1.23
CA LEU A 499 33.78 -2.22 0.29
C LEU A 499 33.76 -2.83 -1.12
N GLU A 500 34.89 -3.39 -1.53
CA GLU A 500 35.03 -4.20 -2.74
C GLU A 500 35.86 -5.47 -2.45
N CYS A 501 35.52 -6.58 -3.11
CA CYS A 501 36.32 -7.81 -3.05
C CYS A 501 37.52 -7.73 -3.99
N LYS A 502 38.68 -8.15 -3.48
CA LYS A 502 39.96 -8.25 -4.19
C LYS A 502 39.88 -9.18 -5.41
N ASN A 503 39.33 -10.37 -5.20
CA ASN A 503 39.17 -11.40 -6.22
C ASN A 503 37.67 -11.59 -6.54
N VAL A 504 36.96 -12.43 -5.76
CA VAL A 504 35.56 -12.82 -6.05
C VAL A 504 34.63 -12.67 -4.84
N LYS A 505 33.32 -12.56 -5.10
CA LYS A 505 32.24 -12.36 -4.13
C LYS A 505 31.23 -13.51 -4.20
N TYR A 506 30.81 -14.01 -3.04
CA TYR A 506 29.79 -15.03 -2.87
C TYR A 506 28.83 -14.64 -1.73
N LYS A 507 27.53 -14.46 -2.06
CA LYS A 507 26.46 -14.10 -1.09
C LYS A 507 26.82 -12.98 -0.10
N GLY A 508 27.56 -11.97 -0.58
CA GLY A 508 28.00 -10.82 0.21
C GLY A 508 29.43 -10.91 0.79
N ARG A 509 29.99 -12.12 0.92
CA ARG A 509 31.33 -12.37 1.46
C ARG A 509 32.37 -12.45 0.34
N CYS A 510 33.55 -11.87 0.57
CA CYS A 510 34.69 -11.98 -0.34
C CYS A 510 35.45 -13.29 -0.13
N LEU A 511 35.92 -13.90 -1.22
CA LEU A 511 36.72 -15.13 -1.24
C LEU A 511 37.93 -14.94 -2.16
N ASP A 512 38.99 -15.69 -1.91
CA ASP A 512 40.17 -15.71 -2.77
C ASP A 512 39.86 -16.36 -4.12
N SER A 513 39.10 -17.46 -4.11
CA SER A 513 38.58 -18.13 -5.30
C SER A 513 37.21 -18.74 -5.03
N CYS A 514 36.41 -18.95 -6.08
CA CYS A 514 35.22 -19.79 -5.97
C CYS A 514 35.58 -21.24 -5.58
N LYS A 515 36.83 -21.67 -5.85
CA LYS A 515 37.37 -22.97 -5.41
C LYS A 515 37.69 -23.05 -3.92
N SER A 516 37.63 -21.94 -3.17
CA SER A 516 37.88 -21.92 -1.72
C SER A 516 36.75 -22.56 -0.89
N LEU A 517 35.60 -22.86 -1.51
CA LEU A 517 34.49 -23.60 -0.91
C LEU A 517 33.98 -24.67 -1.90
N PRO A 518 33.57 -25.87 -1.43
CA PRO A 518 33.00 -26.90 -2.29
C PRO A 518 31.61 -26.50 -2.81
N ARG A 519 31.22 -27.07 -3.96
CA ARG A 519 29.94 -26.82 -4.65
C ARG A 519 29.67 -25.35 -5.03
N LEU A 520 30.72 -24.56 -5.25
CA LEU A 520 30.63 -23.29 -5.96
C LEU A 520 31.25 -23.39 -7.36
N TYR A 521 30.73 -22.59 -8.29
CA TYR A 521 31.36 -22.32 -9.58
C TYR A 521 31.53 -20.81 -9.79
N GLN A 522 32.36 -20.44 -10.78
CA GLN A 522 32.58 -19.06 -11.15
C GLN A 522 31.57 -18.64 -12.24
N VAL A 523 30.75 -17.62 -11.95
CA VAL A 523 29.72 -17.09 -12.86
C VAL A 523 30.32 -16.06 -13.82
N ASP A 524 31.17 -15.19 -13.28
CA ASP A 524 31.88 -14.13 -14.00
C ASP A 524 33.24 -13.88 -13.32
N SER A 525 34.00 -12.87 -13.78
CA SER A 525 35.34 -12.58 -13.24
C SER A 525 35.38 -12.17 -11.77
N LYS A 526 34.26 -11.75 -11.16
CA LYS A 526 34.13 -11.32 -9.76
C LYS A 526 33.05 -12.05 -8.94
N THR A 527 32.25 -12.95 -9.51
CA THR A 527 31.10 -13.58 -8.80
C THR A 527 31.13 -15.11 -8.80
N CYS A 528 30.83 -15.71 -7.64
CA CYS A 528 30.61 -17.15 -7.50
C CYS A 528 29.12 -17.49 -7.32
N GLY A 529 28.69 -18.63 -7.87
CA GLY A 529 27.34 -19.17 -7.76
C GLY A 529 27.31 -20.58 -7.18
N ASP A 530 26.16 -20.97 -6.63
CA ASP A 530 25.93 -22.33 -6.12
C ASP A 530 25.80 -23.34 -7.26
N CYS A 531 26.39 -24.53 -7.09
CA CYS A 531 26.12 -25.67 -7.96
C CYS A 531 24.72 -26.25 -7.76
N HIS A 532 24.22 -26.96 -8.78
CA HIS A 532 23.00 -27.77 -8.65
C HIS A 532 23.10 -28.76 -7.47
N GLN A 533 21.98 -29.05 -6.81
CA GLN A 533 21.95 -29.91 -5.62
C GLN A 533 22.48 -31.34 -5.88
N GLU A 534 22.32 -31.83 -7.12
CA GLU A 534 22.85 -33.13 -7.58
C GLU A 534 24.35 -33.11 -7.95
N CYS A 535 25.02 -31.96 -7.88
CA CYS A 535 26.47 -31.87 -8.05
C CYS A 535 27.18 -32.11 -6.72
N LYS A 536 28.09 -33.08 -6.70
CA LYS A 536 28.74 -33.56 -5.47
C LYS A 536 29.84 -32.63 -4.97
N ASP A 537 30.87 -32.41 -5.78
CA ASP A 537 32.11 -31.75 -5.34
C ASP A 537 32.26 -30.35 -5.96
N PHE A 538 32.11 -30.26 -7.28
CA PHE A 538 32.19 -29.01 -8.06
C PHE A 538 31.33 -29.10 -9.33
N CYS A 539 31.13 -27.95 -9.98
CA CYS A 539 30.41 -27.81 -11.25
C CYS A 539 31.02 -26.68 -12.09
N TYR A 540 30.54 -26.58 -13.33
CA TYR A 540 30.91 -25.54 -14.30
C TYR A 540 29.76 -24.57 -14.62
N GLY A 541 28.61 -24.73 -13.95
CA GLY A 541 27.37 -24.00 -14.22
C GLY A 541 26.24 -24.42 -13.28
N PRO A 542 25.09 -23.72 -13.29
CA PRO A 542 24.02 -23.89 -12.31
C PRO A 542 23.14 -25.14 -12.53
N ASN A 543 23.17 -25.71 -13.74
CA ASN A 543 22.28 -26.81 -14.14
C ASN A 543 22.89 -28.19 -13.83
N ALA A 544 22.02 -29.20 -13.69
CA ALA A 544 22.37 -30.58 -13.37
C ALA A 544 23.28 -31.29 -14.39
N ASP A 545 23.42 -30.78 -15.62
CA ASP A 545 24.36 -31.30 -16.64
C ASP A 545 25.77 -30.70 -16.55
N ASN A 546 25.98 -29.68 -15.71
CA ASN A 546 27.27 -29.01 -15.54
C ASN A 546 28.06 -29.50 -14.32
N CYS A 547 27.60 -30.55 -13.64
CA CYS A 547 28.32 -31.17 -12.53
C CYS A 547 29.59 -31.90 -13.00
N GLY A 548 30.70 -31.76 -12.28
CA GLY A 548 31.89 -32.60 -12.50
C GLY A 548 31.67 -34.04 -12.03
N SER A 549 30.90 -34.21 -10.95
CA SER A 549 30.53 -35.47 -10.32
C SER A 549 29.07 -35.39 -9.82
N CYS A 550 28.29 -36.45 -10.01
CA CYS A 550 26.93 -36.54 -9.47
C CYS A 550 26.96 -36.99 -8.00
N VAL A 551 25.99 -36.53 -7.20
CA VAL A 551 25.74 -37.05 -5.84
C VAL A 551 25.18 -38.47 -5.92
N ASN A 552 24.15 -38.66 -6.75
CA ASN A 552 23.37 -39.88 -6.86
C ASN A 552 23.70 -40.64 -8.16
N VAL A 553 22.93 -40.40 -9.24
CA VAL A 553 23.10 -41.08 -10.53
C VAL A 553 23.09 -40.09 -11.70
N LYS A 554 23.61 -40.53 -12.86
CA LYS A 554 23.65 -39.73 -14.09
C LYS A 554 22.72 -40.31 -15.16
N ASP A 555 21.75 -39.53 -15.63
CA ASP A 555 20.98 -39.87 -16.83
C ASP A 555 21.47 -39.06 -18.05
N GLY A 556 22.15 -39.76 -18.96
CA GLY A 556 22.78 -39.17 -20.14
C GLY A 556 23.81 -38.10 -19.77
N ARG A 557 23.40 -36.82 -19.82
CA ARG A 557 24.23 -35.69 -19.39
C ARG A 557 23.92 -35.18 -17.98
N PHE A 558 22.70 -35.38 -17.47
CA PHE A 558 22.20 -34.73 -16.25
C PHE A 558 22.44 -35.61 -15.01
N CYS A 559 22.85 -35.03 -13.89
CA CYS A 559 22.78 -35.69 -12.59
C CYS A 559 21.35 -35.64 -12.04
N VAL A 560 20.83 -36.76 -11.56
CA VAL A 560 19.46 -36.91 -11.04
C VAL A 560 19.46 -37.76 -9.77
N ALA A 561 18.49 -37.54 -8.88
CA ALA A 561 18.40 -38.24 -7.60
C ALA A 561 18.10 -39.74 -7.75
N GLU A 562 17.24 -40.11 -8.69
CA GLU A 562 16.88 -41.48 -9.03
C GLU A 562 16.69 -41.59 -10.56
N CYS A 563 16.87 -42.78 -11.13
CA CYS A 563 16.65 -43.00 -12.55
C CYS A 563 15.14 -42.95 -12.90
N PRO A 564 14.76 -42.42 -14.09
CA PRO A 564 13.40 -42.56 -14.60
C PRO A 564 12.96 -44.03 -14.65
N THR A 565 11.68 -44.32 -14.47
CA THR A 565 11.15 -45.70 -14.35
C THR A 565 11.51 -46.64 -15.50
N THR A 566 11.75 -46.10 -16.70
CA THR A 566 12.20 -46.82 -17.91
C THR A 566 13.71 -47.11 -17.94
N LYS A 567 14.43 -46.82 -16.83
CA LYS A 567 15.86 -47.02 -16.64
C LYS A 567 16.15 -47.54 -15.24
N HIS A 568 17.24 -48.28 -15.07
CA HIS A 568 17.78 -48.62 -13.75
C HIS A 568 19.18 -48.02 -13.55
N ALA A 569 19.60 -47.88 -12.28
CA ALA A 569 20.96 -47.49 -11.95
C ALA A 569 21.94 -48.65 -12.18
N MET A 570 23.09 -48.36 -12.78
CA MET A 570 24.22 -49.27 -12.87
C MET A 570 25.52 -48.45 -12.86
N ASN A 571 26.43 -48.74 -11.93
CA ASN A 571 27.70 -48.01 -11.74
C ASN A 571 27.53 -46.46 -11.70
N GLY A 572 26.46 -45.97 -11.08
CA GLY A 572 26.15 -44.53 -10.98
C GLY A 572 25.57 -43.90 -12.25
N THR A 573 25.25 -44.68 -13.29
CA THR A 573 24.63 -44.20 -14.53
C THR A 573 23.28 -44.87 -14.75
N CYS A 574 22.31 -44.16 -15.31
CA CYS A 574 21.01 -44.71 -15.67
C CYS A 574 21.06 -45.40 -17.04
N ILE A 575 20.74 -46.68 -17.07
CA ILE A 575 20.71 -47.52 -18.27
C ILE A 575 19.27 -47.95 -18.54
N ASN A 576 18.83 -47.93 -19.80
CA ASN A 576 17.48 -48.34 -20.20
C ASN A 576 17.16 -49.77 -19.71
N CYS A 577 15.92 -49.95 -19.26
CA CYS A 577 15.37 -51.26 -18.94
C CYS A 577 15.39 -52.21 -20.14
N HIS A 578 15.25 -53.51 -19.87
CA HIS A 578 14.93 -54.46 -20.93
C HIS A 578 13.61 -54.08 -21.61
N LYS A 579 13.51 -54.26 -22.94
CA LYS A 579 12.40 -53.74 -23.75
C LYS A 579 11.01 -54.31 -23.37
N THR A 580 10.98 -55.41 -22.63
CA THR A 580 9.75 -56.07 -22.15
C THR A 580 9.27 -55.53 -20.79
N CYS A 581 10.06 -54.71 -20.09
CA CYS A 581 9.65 -54.09 -18.83
C CYS A 581 8.90 -52.77 -19.07
N VAL A 582 7.80 -52.54 -18.34
CA VAL A 582 7.15 -51.20 -18.25
C VAL A 582 7.94 -50.28 -17.31
N GLY A 583 8.64 -50.87 -16.33
CA GLY A 583 9.74 -50.24 -15.59
C GLY A 583 10.59 -51.31 -14.90
N CYS A 584 11.80 -50.97 -14.42
CA CYS A 584 12.74 -51.96 -13.87
C CYS A 584 13.58 -51.43 -12.70
N ARG A 585 14.14 -52.37 -11.92
CA ARG A 585 15.19 -52.13 -10.90
C ARG A 585 16.56 -52.68 -11.31
N GLY A 586 16.59 -53.52 -12.33
CA GLY A 586 17.81 -54.09 -12.91
C GLY A 586 17.61 -54.55 -14.36
N PRO A 587 18.63 -55.17 -14.97
CA PRO A 587 18.66 -55.42 -16.42
C PRO A 587 17.86 -56.65 -16.88
N ARG A 588 17.28 -57.43 -15.97
CA ARG A 588 16.54 -58.65 -16.32
C ARG A 588 15.16 -58.36 -16.90
N ASP A 589 14.73 -59.25 -17.78
CA ASP A 589 13.42 -59.33 -18.44
C ASP A 589 12.37 -60.08 -17.61
N THR A 590 12.64 -60.37 -16.34
CA THR A 590 11.75 -61.09 -15.42
C THR A 590 11.26 -60.17 -14.31
N ILE A 591 10.05 -60.39 -13.77
CA ILE A 591 9.57 -59.62 -12.61
C ILE A 591 10.29 -60.11 -11.35
N ALA A 592 11.26 -59.32 -10.91
CA ALA A 592 12.21 -59.66 -9.87
C ALA A 592 12.78 -58.40 -9.20
N PRO A 593 13.34 -58.50 -7.97
CA PRO A 593 14.03 -57.37 -7.33
C PRO A 593 15.18 -56.77 -8.15
N ASP A 594 15.80 -57.56 -9.04
CA ASP A 594 16.88 -57.18 -9.96
C ASP A 594 16.48 -57.21 -11.45
N GLY A 595 15.17 -57.13 -11.74
CA GLY A 595 14.60 -57.13 -13.09
C GLY A 595 13.49 -56.11 -13.29
N CYS A 596 12.47 -56.47 -14.06
CA CYS A 596 11.27 -55.66 -14.24
C CYS A 596 10.52 -55.45 -12.91
N ILE A 597 9.93 -54.26 -12.74
CA ILE A 597 8.92 -53.95 -11.73
C ILE A 597 7.57 -54.51 -12.17
N SER A 598 7.25 -54.36 -13.46
CA SER A 598 6.04 -54.83 -14.12
C SER A 598 6.27 -54.95 -15.63
N CYS A 599 5.39 -55.67 -16.32
CA CYS A 599 5.37 -55.80 -17.79
C CYS A 599 3.94 -56.08 -18.28
N GLU A 600 3.63 -55.73 -19.53
CA GLU A 600 2.26 -55.86 -20.06
C GLU A 600 1.83 -57.31 -20.33
N LYS A 601 2.80 -58.18 -20.63
CA LYS A 601 2.62 -59.61 -20.89
C LYS A 601 3.75 -60.38 -20.21
N ALA A 602 3.44 -61.55 -19.66
CA ALA A 602 4.41 -62.43 -19.03
C ALA A 602 4.06 -63.90 -19.27
N ILE A 603 5.09 -64.75 -19.35
CA ILE A 603 4.95 -66.21 -19.24
C ILE A 603 4.88 -66.56 -17.75
N ILE A 604 3.89 -67.39 -17.40
CA ILE A 604 3.72 -67.93 -16.05
C ILE A 604 4.00 -69.43 -16.12
N GLY A 605 4.95 -69.91 -15.32
CA GLY A 605 5.34 -71.31 -15.23
C GLY A 605 4.32 -72.15 -14.47
N SER A 606 4.48 -73.48 -14.53
CA SER A 606 3.57 -74.44 -13.89
C SER A 606 3.53 -74.37 -12.35
N ASP A 607 4.44 -73.62 -11.73
CA ASP A 607 4.52 -73.33 -10.30
C ASP A 607 3.98 -71.94 -9.92
N ALA A 608 3.26 -71.29 -10.85
CA ALA A 608 2.71 -69.94 -10.77
C ALA A 608 3.74 -68.81 -10.57
N LYS A 609 5.03 -69.03 -10.88
CA LYS A 609 6.03 -67.96 -10.98
C LYS A 609 6.08 -67.36 -12.39
N ILE A 610 6.50 -66.11 -12.48
CA ILE A 610 6.71 -65.40 -13.74
C ILE A 610 8.09 -65.80 -14.30
N GLU A 611 8.11 -66.42 -15.47
CA GLU A 611 9.34 -66.95 -16.10
C GLU A 611 10.07 -65.88 -16.93
N ARG A 612 9.34 -65.15 -17.80
CA ARG A 612 9.84 -63.97 -18.54
C ARG A 612 8.72 -63.03 -18.93
N CYS A 613 9.02 -61.74 -19.06
CA CYS A 613 8.16 -60.75 -19.68
C CYS A 613 8.26 -60.81 -21.22
N LEU A 614 7.17 -60.44 -21.90
CA LEU A 614 7.04 -60.40 -23.36
C LEU A 614 6.82 -58.95 -23.84
N LEU A 615 7.05 -58.67 -25.12
CA LEU A 615 6.63 -57.39 -25.71
C LEU A 615 5.10 -57.34 -25.86
N LYS A 616 4.52 -56.14 -25.85
CA LYS A 616 3.07 -55.90 -26.08
C LYS A 616 2.55 -56.63 -27.31
N ASP A 617 3.32 -56.60 -28.40
CA ASP A 617 2.95 -57.17 -29.70
C ASP A 617 3.51 -58.59 -29.91
N GLU A 618 4.19 -59.19 -28.91
CA GLU A 618 4.69 -60.57 -29.00
C GLU A 618 3.52 -61.56 -28.97
N SER A 619 3.53 -62.52 -29.90
CA SER A 619 2.58 -63.63 -29.93
C SER A 619 2.85 -64.60 -28.78
N CYS A 620 1.80 -65.29 -28.32
CA CYS A 620 1.95 -66.33 -27.30
C CYS A 620 2.84 -67.47 -27.85
N PRO A 621 3.94 -67.86 -27.17
CA PRO A 621 4.84 -68.90 -27.69
C PRO A 621 4.18 -70.29 -27.74
N ASP A 622 4.63 -71.12 -28.68
CA ASP A 622 4.15 -72.50 -28.83
C ASP A 622 4.25 -73.29 -27.51
N GLY A 623 3.14 -73.90 -27.10
CA GLY A 623 3.00 -74.64 -25.84
C GLY A 623 2.36 -73.85 -24.69
N TYR A 624 2.15 -72.53 -24.85
CA TYR A 624 1.45 -71.68 -23.88
C TYR A 624 0.06 -71.23 -24.40
N TYR A 625 -0.75 -70.66 -23.50
CA TYR A 625 -1.99 -69.98 -23.84
C TYR A 625 -2.04 -68.59 -23.18
N SER A 626 -2.79 -67.66 -23.78
CA SER A 626 -3.02 -66.32 -23.23
C SER A 626 -4.25 -66.30 -22.33
N ASP A 627 -4.13 -65.67 -21.16
CA ASP A 627 -5.23 -65.46 -20.22
C ASP A 627 -5.14 -64.04 -19.60
N TYR A 628 -6.23 -63.53 -19.04
CA TYR A 628 -6.35 -62.17 -18.51
C TYR A 628 -6.33 -62.15 -16.97
N VAL A 629 -5.27 -61.59 -16.39
CA VAL A 629 -5.12 -61.48 -14.93
C VAL A 629 -6.03 -60.38 -14.36
N LEU A 630 -7.18 -60.78 -13.83
CA LEU A 630 -8.20 -59.90 -13.24
C LEU A 630 -8.03 -59.63 -11.73
N GLN A 631 -6.90 -60.01 -11.13
CA GLN A 631 -6.80 -60.21 -9.68
C GLN A 631 -5.81 -59.25 -8.99
N GLU A 632 -6.32 -58.48 -8.02
CA GLU A 632 -5.50 -57.53 -7.24
C GLU A 632 -4.72 -58.16 -6.08
N GLU A 633 -4.83 -59.47 -5.81
CA GLU A 633 -4.11 -60.12 -4.71
C GLU A 633 -3.41 -61.41 -5.16
N GLY A 634 -2.28 -61.71 -4.51
CA GLY A 634 -1.38 -62.82 -4.87
C GLY A 634 -0.09 -62.36 -5.56
N PRO A 635 0.79 -63.30 -5.97
CA PRO A 635 2.09 -62.98 -6.55
C PRO A 635 2.00 -62.23 -7.89
N LEU A 636 0.88 -62.38 -8.61
CA LEU A 636 0.63 -61.74 -9.89
C LEU A 636 0.18 -60.27 -9.78
N LYS A 637 0.01 -59.71 -8.57
CA LYS A 637 -0.39 -58.30 -8.35
C LYS A 637 0.51 -57.29 -9.08
N GLN A 638 1.78 -57.63 -9.33
CA GLN A 638 2.75 -56.80 -10.07
C GLN A 638 2.48 -56.71 -11.58
N LEU A 639 1.53 -57.48 -12.12
CA LEU A 639 1.03 -57.40 -13.49
C LEU A 639 -0.30 -56.62 -13.60
N SER A 640 -0.96 -56.27 -12.50
CA SER A 640 -2.26 -55.59 -12.52
C SER A 640 -2.08 -54.07 -12.68
N GLY A 641 -2.53 -53.53 -13.81
CA GLY A 641 -2.50 -52.08 -14.07
C GLY A 641 -3.13 -51.68 -15.40
N LYS A 642 -4.37 -51.18 -15.35
CA LYS A 642 -5.19 -50.67 -16.48
C LYS A 642 -5.35 -51.61 -17.68
N ALA A 643 -6.49 -52.30 -17.74
CA ALA A 643 -7.02 -52.84 -18.98
C ALA A 643 -7.82 -51.74 -19.72
N ASP A 644 -7.28 -51.23 -20.83
CA ASP A 644 -8.05 -50.39 -21.76
C ASP A 644 -8.84 -51.29 -22.75
N PRO A 645 -10.17 -51.14 -22.87
CA PRO A 645 -10.95 -51.89 -23.85
C PRO A 645 -10.71 -51.38 -25.27
N LEU A 646 -10.34 -52.28 -26.20
CA LEU A 646 -10.18 -51.95 -27.62
C LEU A 646 -11.49 -51.46 -28.26
N LYS A 647 -11.55 -50.15 -28.53
CA LYS A 647 -12.17 -49.59 -29.73
C LYS A 647 -11.19 -48.59 -30.36
N PRO A 648 -11.17 -48.47 -31.70
CA PRO A 648 -10.10 -47.79 -32.41
C PRO A 648 -10.18 -46.26 -32.32
N ASP A 649 -9.00 -45.68 -32.15
CA ASP A 649 -8.44 -44.54 -32.90
C ASP A 649 -9.37 -43.33 -33.21
N ASP A 650 -9.15 -42.20 -32.53
CA ASP A 650 -8.37 -41.09 -33.13
C ASP A 650 -7.80 -40.12 -32.04
N GLU A 651 -6.98 -39.15 -32.43
CA GLU A 651 -5.96 -38.47 -31.60
C GLU A 651 -6.36 -37.14 -30.87
N THR A 652 -5.86 -36.97 -29.63
CA THR A 652 -5.35 -35.69 -29.01
C THR A 652 -6.32 -34.51 -28.73
N ASP A 653 -6.05 -33.53 -27.84
CA ASP A 653 -5.02 -33.35 -26.81
C ASP A 653 -5.54 -32.48 -25.63
N GLY A 654 -4.83 -32.47 -24.49
CA GLY A 654 -4.85 -31.38 -23.49
C GLY A 654 -6.10 -31.23 -22.58
N HIS A 655 -5.99 -30.83 -21.31
CA HIS A 655 -4.79 -30.58 -20.52
C HIS A 655 -5.07 -30.71 -19.01
N GLY A 656 -4.20 -31.40 -18.27
CA GLY A 656 -4.31 -31.54 -16.81
C GLY A 656 -3.01 -32.08 -16.20
N LYS A 657 -2.11 -31.18 -15.77
CA LYS A 657 -0.89 -31.52 -15.04
C LYS A 657 -0.61 -30.49 -13.96
N GLU A 658 -0.56 -30.95 -12.71
CA GLU A 658 0.18 -30.27 -11.64
C GLU A 658 1.50 -31.00 -11.35
N VAL A 659 2.40 -30.32 -10.64
CA VAL A 659 3.67 -30.86 -10.17
C VAL A 659 3.85 -30.50 -8.69
N GLY A 660 3.96 -31.50 -7.83
CA GLY A 660 4.24 -31.32 -6.40
C GLY A 660 4.70 -32.62 -5.75
N VAL A 661 5.83 -32.58 -5.04
CA VAL A 661 6.40 -33.73 -4.32
C VAL A 661 6.54 -33.37 -2.84
N GLY A 662 5.99 -34.21 -1.96
CA GLY A 662 6.09 -34.05 -0.49
C GLY A 662 4.86 -34.59 0.23
N GLY A 663 4.88 -35.88 0.59
CA GLY A 663 3.69 -36.56 1.11
C GLY A 663 3.39 -36.33 2.60
N ILE A 664 2.25 -35.69 2.88
CA ILE A 664 1.47 -35.88 4.13
C ILE A 664 0.05 -36.24 3.72
N ARG A 665 -0.55 -37.27 4.34
CA ARG A 665 -1.92 -37.72 4.04
C ARG A 665 -2.95 -36.99 4.89
N LEU A 666 -4.01 -36.49 4.24
CA LEU A 666 -5.32 -36.24 4.84
C LEU A 666 -6.37 -36.87 3.93
N ASN A 667 -7.33 -37.60 4.52
CA ASN A 667 -8.50 -38.12 3.82
C ASN A 667 -9.68 -37.17 4.07
N LEU A 668 -10.41 -36.81 3.01
CA LEU A 668 -11.87 -36.60 2.94
C LEU A 668 -12.22 -36.52 1.43
N PRO A 669 -13.46 -36.84 1.00
CA PRO A 669 -13.78 -37.06 -0.41
C PRO A 669 -13.98 -35.77 -1.21
N LEU A 670 -13.82 -35.89 -2.53
CA LEU A 670 -14.41 -35.01 -3.52
C LEU A 670 -15.41 -35.85 -4.32
N ASP A 671 -16.67 -35.44 -4.31
CA ASP A 671 -17.67 -35.89 -5.28
C ASP A 671 -17.70 -34.84 -6.40
N GLU A 672 -17.43 -35.25 -7.65
CA GLU A 672 -17.85 -34.52 -8.85
C GLU A 672 -18.61 -35.50 -9.75
N ASP A 673 -19.86 -35.17 -10.04
CA ASP A 673 -20.59 -35.60 -11.23
C ASP A 673 -21.60 -34.47 -11.53
N ASP A 674 -21.50 -33.87 -12.70
CA ASP A 674 -22.44 -32.87 -13.22
C ASP A 674 -23.09 -33.42 -14.51
N TYR A 675 -24.23 -32.86 -14.90
CA TYR A 675 -25.10 -33.30 -15.99
C TYR A 675 -25.81 -34.66 -15.81
N LEU A 676 -27.11 -34.58 -15.49
CA LEU A 676 -28.14 -34.91 -16.49
C LEU A 676 -29.53 -34.36 -16.10
N MET A 677 -30.23 -33.77 -17.08
CA MET A 677 -31.61 -33.29 -16.92
C MET A 677 -32.63 -34.43 -17.07
N PRO A 678 -33.66 -34.45 -16.21
CA PRO A 678 -34.98 -34.90 -16.63
C PRO A 678 -36.07 -33.84 -16.38
N THR A 679 -37.17 -33.96 -17.12
CA THR A 679 -38.28 -32.99 -17.16
C THR A 679 -39.28 -33.13 -16.01
N CYS A 680 -39.84 -31.97 -15.63
CA CYS A 680 -41.10 -31.72 -14.91
C CYS A 680 -41.83 -32.91 -14.24
N GLN A 681 -41.86 -32.92 -12.91
CA GLN A 681 -43.03 -33.34 -12.13
C GLN A 681 -43.21 -32.46 -10.88
N SER A 682 -44.45 -32.33 -10.42
CA SER A 682 -44.81 -31.43 -9.32
C SER A 682 -45.13 -32.18 -8.02
N GLN A 683 -44.69 -31.64 -6.89
CA GLN A 683 -45.41 -31.76 -5.62
C GLN A 683 -44.96 -30.70 -4.60
N ASN A 684 -45.85 -30.42 -3.64
CA ASN A 684 -45.58 -29.49 -2.54
C ASN A 684 -44.71 -30.19 -1.48
N GLN A 685 -43.76 -29.47 -0.86
CA GLN A 685 -43.87 -29.12 0.57
C GLN A 685 -42.76 -28.15 1.04
N SER A 686 -43.02 -27.61 2.23
CA SER A 686 -42.40 -26.47 2.93
C SER A 686 -40.91 -26.55 3.31
N THR A 687 -40.40 -25.38 3.74
CA THR A 687 -39.23 -25.12 4.60
C THR A 687 -37.82 -25.42 4.06
N PRO A 688 -37.03 -24.37 3.72
CA PRO A 688 -35.59 -24.48 3.58
C PRO A 688 -34.88 -24.29 4.93
N GLY A 689 -33.98 -25.22 5.26
CA GLY A 689 -32.90 -25.01 6.23
C GLY A 689 -31.59 -25.38 5.53
N TYR A 690 -30.60 -24.50 5.59
CA TYR A 690 -29.31 -24.71 4.93
C TYR A 690 -28.15 -24.31 5.86
N MET A 691 -27.03 -25.03 5.76
CA MET A 691 -25.79 -24.77 6.47
C MET A 691 -24.69 -24.45 5.47
N ASP A 692 -23.96 -23.36 5.67
CA ASP A 692 -22.79 -23.01 4.85
C ASP A 692 -21.49 -23.62 5.39
N LEU A 693 -20.70 -24.14 4.45
CA LEU A 693 -19.24 -24.32 4.47
C LEU A 693 -18.83 -23.97 3.02
N ILE A 694 -17.79 -23.19 2.69
CA ILE A 694 -16.55 -22.72 3.35
C ILE A 694 -16.40 -21.22 2.97
N GLY A 695 -15.76 -20.29 3.69
CA GLY A 695 -14.79 -20.37 4.79
C GLY A 695 -13.52 -19.58 4.43
N VAL A 696 -13.55 -18.24 4.57
CA VAL A 696 -12.42 -17.34 4.24
C VAL A 696 -11.39 -17.32 5.39
N PRO A 697 -10.08 -17.41 5.13
CA PRO A 697 -9.07 -17.48 6.20
C PRO A 697 -8.92 -16.15 6.95
N ALA A 698 -9.12 -16.20 8.27
CA ALA A 698 -8.80 -15.11 9.18
C ALA A 698 -7.33 -15.19 9.63
N SER A 699 -6.50 -14.23 9.21
CA SER A 699 -5.16 -14.02 9.77
C SER A 699 -5.25 -13.02 10.94
N VAL A 700 -5.25 -13.53 12.16
CA VAL A 700 -5.12 -12.74 13.39
C VAL A 700 -3.75 -13.03 13.98
N ASP A 701 -3.03 -11.99 14.39
CA ASP A 701 -2.28 -12.02 15.65
C ASP A 701 -1.93 -10.60 16.11
N ASN A 702 -2.43 -10.23 17.28
CA ASN A 702 -1.96 -9.10 18.08
C ASN A 702 -1.75 -9.65 19.51
N PRO A 703 -0.53 -9.65 20.04
CA PRO A 703 -0.19 -10.53 21.16
C PRO A 703 -0.45 -9.89 22.54
N GLU A 704 -1.36 -10.47 23.33
CA GLU A 704 -1.24 -10.46 24.79
C GLU A 704 -2.16 -11.50 25.48
N TYR A 705 -1.60 -12.68 25.84
CA TYR A 705 -1.68 -13.36 27.15
C TYR A 705 -1.35 -14.85 27.04
N LEU A 706 -0.29 -15.32 27.74
CA LEU A 706 -0.17 -16.73 28.15
C LEU A 706 0.87 -16.96 29.26
N MET A 707 0.41 -16.93 30.52
CA MET A 707 0.95 -17.71 31.65
C MET A 707 -0.22 -18.01 32.61
N GLY A 708 -0.36 -19.18 33.23
CA GLY A 708 0.44 -20.41 33.18
C GLY A 708 -0.42 -21.68 33.27
N SER A 709 0.20 -22.82 33.57
CA SER A 709 -0.34 -24.15 33.25
C SER A 709 -0.97 -24.96 34.41
N THR A 710 -1.58 -26.09 34.03
CA THR A 710 -1.65 -27.40 34.73
C THR A 710 -2.57 -27.63 35.95
N GLN A 711 -3.51 -28.59 35.75
CA GLN A 711 -4.03 -29.60 36.71
C GLN A 711 -4.85 -29.07 37.92
N ALA A 712 -6.04 -29.57 38.30
CA ALA A 712 -6.53 -30.96 38.31
C ALA A 712 -8.06 -31.07 38.67
N ILE A 713 -8.70 -32.16 38.22
CA ILE A 713 -9.76 -32.94 38.91
C ILE A 713 -11.06 -32.23 39.38
N ALA A 714 -12.09 -32.33 38.53
CA ALA A 714 -13.41 -32.93 38.77
C ALA A 714 -14.42 -32.43 39.86
N ALA A 715 -15.61 -32.09 39.36
CA ALA A 715 -16.93 -32.70 39.70
C ALA A 715 -17.93 -32.07 40.72
N ILE A 716 -19.21 -32.14 40.31
CA ILE A 716 -20.45 -32.44 41.08
C ILE A 716 -21.29 -31.29 41.74
N THR A 717 -22.37 -30.94 41.01
CA THR A 717 -23.80 -30.70 41.41
C THR A 717 -24.32 -29.49 42.20
N GLN A 718 -25.25 -28.77 41.53
CA GLN A 718 -26.67 -28.47 41.90
C GLN A 718 -27.06 -27.55 43.10
N GLY A 719 -28.23 -26.88 42.94
CA GLY A 719 -29.07 -26.31 44.02
C GLY A 719 -28.74 -24.85 44.40
N ALA A 720 -29.49 -23.77 44.13
CA ALA A 720 -30.91 -23.48 43.86
C ALA A 720 -31.80 -23.14 45.08
N MET A 721 -32.12 -21.83 45.20
CA MET A 721 -33.26 -21.19 45.92
C MET A 721 -33.35 -21.24 47.47
N GLY A 722 -33.80 -20.13 48.08
CA GLY A 722 -34.49 -20.13 49.39
C GLY A 722 -34.08 -19.04 50.42
N ALA A 723 -35.07 -18.28 50.91
CA ALA A 723 -35.05 -17.41 52.11
C ALA A 723 -36.50 -17.34 52.66
N PRO A 724 -36.88 -16.60 53.74
CA PRO A 724 -36.13 -15.81 54.74
C PRO A 724 -36.61 -15.96 56.24
N HIS A 725 -36.10 -15.11 57.16
CA HIS A 725 -36.72 -14.61 58.43
C HIS A 725 -36.86 -15.45 59.75
N THR A 726 -35.94 -15.22 60.73
CA THR A 726 -36.11 -14.63 62.12
C THR A 726 -37.23 -15.07 63.13
N PRO A 727 -37.14 -14.84 64.50
CA PRO A 727 -36.07 -14.26 65.36
C PRO A 727 -35.65 -15.06 66.68
N PRO A 728 -35.80 -14.64 67.98
CA PRO A 728 -34.66 -14.50 68.96
C PRO A 728 -34.87 -15.15 70.38
N PRO A 729 -34.23 -14.71 71.51
CA PRO A 729 -32.82 -14.71 72.00
C PRO A 729 -32.70 -15.52 73.36
N PRO A 730 -31.89 -15.24 74.42
CA PRO A 730 -30.67 -14.42 74.62
C PRO A 730 -29.48 -15.09 75.41
N ASN A 731 -28.27 -14.50 75.34
CA ASN A 731 -27.46 -14.03 76.50
C ASN A 731 -25.98 -13.70 76.15
N SER A 732 -25.38 -12.74 76.89
CA SER A 732 -23.96 -12.35 76.86
C SER A 732 -23.55 -11.84 78.25
N PRO A 733 -22.25 -11.78 78.64
CA PRO A 733 -21.48 -10.53 78.38
C PRO A 733 -19.94 -10.67 78.27
N ASN A 734 -19.30 -9.73 77.56
CA ASN A 734 -18.19 -8.85 78.03
C ASN A 734 -17.35 -8.27 76.87
N GLY A 735 -16.96 -7.00 76.97
CA GLY A 735 -16.12 -6.28 75.99
C GLY A 735 -16.80 -5.02 75.43
N MET A 736 -16.20 -3.84 75.67
CA MET A 736 -16.78 -2.52 75.36
C MET A 736 -15.66 -1.47 75.21
N PRO A 737 -15.90 -0.26 74.67
CA PRO A 737 -16.04 0.05 73.24
C PRO A 737 -14.97 1.06 72.77
N PRO A 738 -15.11 1.64 71.57
CA PRO A 738 -14.94 3.10 71.47
C PRO A 738 -16.02 3.83 70.63
N GLN A 739 -16.22 5.11 70.94
CA GLN A 739 -16.89 6.11 70.09
C GLN A 739 -16.17 7.48 70.22
N HIS A 740 -16.42 8.37 69.26
CA HIS A 740 -16.10 9.82 69.13
C HIS A 740 -15.49 10.56 70.35
N SER A 741 -14.56 11.53 70.19
CA SER A 741 -14.71 12.71 69.30
C SER A 741 -13.43 13.54 69.07
N GLN A 742 -13.49 14.44 68.06
CA GLN A 742 -12.77 15.73 67.86
C GLN A 742 -11.31 15.96 68.37
N ILE A 743 -10.39 16.29 67.43
CA ILE A 743 -9.21 17.16 67.66
C ILE A 743 -9.06 18.15 66.47
N GLN A 744 -8.39 19.29 66.69
CA GLN A 744 -8.36 20.50 65.84
C GLN A 744 -7.27 20.51 64.73
N LEU A 745 -7.34 21.52 63.86
CA LEU A 745 -6.37 21.86 62.80
C LEU A 745 -5.48 23.05 63.20
N GLN A 746 -4.19 22.99 62.80
CA GLN A 746 -3.17 24.05 62.55
C GLN A 746 -1.82 23.79 63.25
N PRO A 747 -0.68 24.25 62.71
CA PRO A 747 -0.34 24.36 61.28
C PRO A 747 1.07 23.80 60.96
N ILE A 748 1.32 23.38 59.71
CA ILE A 748 2.68 23.11 59.20
C ILE A 748 2.94 23.97 57.95
N GLN A 749 3.20 25.26 58.16
CA GLN A 749 3.74 26.16 57.15
C GLN A 749 5.27 26.26 57.31
N GLN A 750 6.05 25.50 56.53
CA GLN A 750 7.49 25.80 56.36
C GLN A 750 8.20 25.32 55.08
N PRO A 751 7.74 24.35 54.26
CA PRO A 751 8.48 23.99 53.04
C PRO A 751 8.20 24.93 51.84
N LEU A 752 7.04 25.60 51.82
CA LEU A 752 6.56 26.33 50.64
C LEU A 752 7.38 27.59 50.32
N GLN A 753 7.77 28.36 51.36
CA GLN A 753 8.56 29.58 51.19
C GLN A 753 9.97 29.28 50.66
N THR A 754 10.56 28.15 51.07
CA THR A 754 11.88 27.70 50.60
C THR A 754 11.85 27.37 49.11
N LEU A 755 10.86 26.61 48.64
CA LEU A 755 10.67 26.34 47.20
C LEU A 755 10.43 27.65 46.42
N GLN A 756 9.58 28.53 46.94
CA GLN A 756 9.23 29.78 46.27
C GLN A 756 10.45 30.72 46.14
N HIS A 757 11.33 30.75 47.15
CA HIS A 757 12.58 31.51 47.11
C HIS A 757 13.63 30.90 46.19
N GLN A 758 13.71 29.56 46.09
CA GLN A 758 14.54 28.86 45.11
C GLN A 758 14.07 29.14 43.67
N TYR A 759 12.76 29.06 43.42
CA TYR A 759 12.15 29.37 42.11
C TYR A 759 12.42 30.82 41.68
N GLN A 760 12.35 31.77 42.60
CA GLN A 760 12.71 33.17 42.33
C GLN A 760 14.21 33.35 42.01
N GLN A 761 15.11 32.64 42.70
CA GLN A 761 16.54 32.66 42.36
C GLN A 761 16.80 32.06 40.97
N GLN A 762 16.09 30.99 40.58
CA GLN A 762 16.21 30.36 39.27
C GLN A 762 15.75 31.30 38.13
N LEU A 763 14.62 31.99 38.31
CA LEU A 763 14.15 33.03 37.39
C LEU A 763 15.13 34.20 37.28
N GLN A 764 15.73 34.62 38.40
CA GLN A 764 16.70 35.73 38.42
C GLN A 764 18.01 35.35 37.71
N GLN A 765 18.46 34.11 37.81
CA GLN A 765 19.58 33.58 37.03
C GLN A 765 19.25 33.49 35.53
N GLN A 766 18.05 33.06 35.14
CA GLN A 766 17.63 33.06 33.73
C GLN A 766 17.59 34.48 33.14
N GLN A 767 17.08 35.47 33.88
CA GLN A 767 17.07 36.87 33.43
C GLN A 767 18.50 37.43 33.28
N GLN A 768 19.42 37.13 34.19
CA GLN A 768 20.83 37.50 34.06
C GLN A 768 21.48 36.83 32.84
N HIS A 769 21.16 35.56 32.56
CA HIS A 769 21.69 34.85 31.40
C HIS A 769 21.14 35.42 30.07
N GLN A 770 19.85 35.78 30.01
CA GLN A 770 19.27 36.48 28.86
C GLN A 770 19.88 37.87 28.65
N GLN A 771 20.07 38.65 29.72
CA GLN A 771 20.75 39.95 29.62
C GLN A 771 22.21 39.80 29.15
N HIS A 772 22.93 38.76 29.59
CA HIS A 772 24.27 38.47 29.10
C HIS A 772 24.27 38.08 27.61
N GLN A 773 23.33 37.25 27.15
CA GLN A 773 23.19 36.91 25.73
C GLN A 773 22.81 38.14 24.88
N GLN A 774 21.94 39.02 25.37
CA GLN A 774 21.62 40.29 24.68
C GLN A 774 22.83 41.24 24.63
N GLN A 775 23.64 41.30 25.69
CA GLN A 775 24.90 42.05 25.68
C GLN A 775 25.91 41.46 24.69
N LEU A 776 26.04 40.13 24.61
CA LEU A 776 26.89 39.45 23.63
C LEU A 776 26.41 39.72 22.19
N GLN A 777 25.10 39.61 21.92
CA GLN A 777 24.52 39.97 20.62
C GLN A 777 24.78 41.43 20.27
N HIS A 778 24.54 42.36 21.19
CA HIS A 778 24.77 43.79 20.93
C HIS A 778 26.26 44.15 20.80
N HIS A 779 27.16 43.42 21.47
CA HIS A 779 28.61 43.57 21.30
C HIS A 779 29.08 42.99 19.95
N HIS A 780 28.51 41.87 19.51
CA HIS A 780 28.78 41.29 18.19
C HIS A 780 28.25 42.20 17.07
N GLN A 781 27.05 42.77 17.24
CA GLN A 781 26.46 43.75 16.32
C GLN A 781 27.28 45.06 16.28
N LYS A 782 27.86 45.50 17.41
CA LYS A 782 28.85 46.59 17.43
C LYS A 782 30.14 46.22 16.69
N GLN A 783 30.68 45.02 16.87
CA GLN A 783 31.84 44.56 16.11
C GLN A 783 31.56 44.51 14.60
N LEU A 784 30.38 44.05 14.17
CA LEU A 784 29.96 44.10 12.77
C LEU A 784 29.86 45.54 12.23
N SER A 785 29.38 46.50 13.03
CA SER A 785 29.32 47.91 12.63
C SER A 785 30.70 48.61 12.60
N GLN A 786 31.64 48.15 13.40
CA GLN A 786 33.06 48.57 13.32
C GLN A 786 33.77 47.88 12.16
N SER A 787 33.36 46.65 11.82
CA SER A 787 33.59 45.92 10.56
C SER A 787 33.57 46.85 9.34
N SER A 788 32.43 47.51 9.15
CA SER A 788 32.12 48.36 8.00
C SER A 788 32.81 49.74 7.97
N HIS A 789 33.57 50.13 8.99
CA HIS A 789 34.19 51.46 9.07
C HIS A 789 35.74 51.47 9.08
N HIS A 790 36.39 50.30 9.04
CA HIS A 790 37.85 50.20 8.91
C HIS A 790 38.34 49.57 7.59
N SER A 791 37.71 49.93 6.48
CA SER A 791 38.21 49.65 5.12
C SER A 791 38.11 50.85 4.16
N SER A 792 38.15 52.10 4.67
CA SER A 792 38.13 53.31 3.84
C SER A 792 39.03 54.44 4.36
N SER A 793 39.90 54.95 3.46
CA SER A 793 40.69 56.21 3.51
C SER A 793 41.94 56.33 4.40
N SER A 794 43.11 56.24 3.74
CA SER A 794 44.27 57.13 3.93
C SER A 794 45.20 56.96 2.70
N ASN A 795 45.08 57.77 1.64
CA ASN A 795 45.70 59.09 1.38
C ASN A 795 47.24 59.06 1.16
N PRO A 796 47.82 59.94 0.30
CA PRO A 796 47.24 60.83 -0.75
C PRO A 796 47.77 60.39 -2.16
N SER A 797 48.05 61.15 -3.25
CA SER A 797 48.09 62.60 -3.54
C SER A 797 48.11 62.88 -5.07
N VAL A 798 47.70 64.09 -5.50
CA VAL A 798 48.30 64.99 -6.54
C VAL A 798 48.89 64.31 -7.81
N SER A 799 48.39 64.47 -9.05
CA SER A 799 47.50 65.50 -9.67
C SER A 799 47.11 65.06 -11.13
N HIS A 800 46.60 65.83 -12.11
CA HIS A 800 46.34 67.28 -12.31
C HIS A 800 45.19 67.51 -13.36
N THR A 801 44.31 68.49 -13.08
CA THR A 801 43.54 69.48 -13.92
C THR A 801 43.37 69.36 -15.47
N PRO A 802 42.28 69.93 -16.07
CA PRO A 802 41.30 69.11 -16.82
C PRO A 802 40.70 69.76 -18.12
N SER A 803 39.53 69.24 -18.58
CA SER A 803 38.34 69.99 -19.07
C SER A 803 37.84 69.84 -20.54
N LEU A 804 36.51 70.05 -20.67
CA LEU A 804 35.71 70.51 -21.84
C LEU A 804 35.40 69.59 -23.06
N SER A 805 34.20 68.99 -22.99
CA SER A 805 33.05 69.09 -23.94
C SER A 805 33.18 69.07 -25.49
N ASN A 806 32.14 68.45 -26.08
CA ASN A 806 31.56 68.63 -27.43
C ASN A 806 32.03 67.77 -28.64
N ALA A 807 31.03 67.02 -29.14
CA ALA A 807 30.58 66.96 -30.54
C ALA A 807 31.35 66.16 -31.63
N SER A 808 30.58 65.27 -32.27
CA SER A 808 30.49 65.05 -33.73
C SER A 808 31.55 64.24 -34.50
N SER A 809 31.04 63.15 -35.10
CA SER A 809 31.13 62.82 -36.54
C SER A 809 32.30 62.01 -37.14
N ILE A 810 31.89 60.87 -37.72
CA ILE A 810 32.23 60.35 -39.08
C ILE A 810 33.52 59.53 -39.28
N ALA A 811 33.33 58.42 -40.01
CA ALA A 811 34.30 57.48 -40.61
C ALA A 811 35.17 56.62 -39.65
N GLY A 812 35.55 55.39 -40.00
CA GLY A 812 35.14 54.55 -41.14
C GLY A 812 36.29 53.74 -41.77
N LEU A 813 36.00 52.51 -42.24
CA LEU A 813 36.94 51.55 -42.86
C LEU A 813 37.99 50.98 -41.85
N LYS A 814 38.45 49.72 -41.92
CA LYS A 814 38.70 48.85 -43.10
C LYS A 814 38.86 47.36 -42.68
N SER A 815 38.60 46.44 -43.63
CA SER A 815 39.02 45.01 -43.60
C SER A 815 40.47 44.86 -44.17
N PRO A 816 41.04 43.70 -44.61
CA PRO A 816 40.50 42.36 -44.98
C PRO A 816 41.01 41.22 -44.04
N ASP A 817 40.93 39.90 -44.30
CA ASP A 817 40.45 39.08 -45.45
C ASP A 817 39.64 37.85 -44.90
N SER A 818 39.53 36.60 -45.41
CA SER A 818 40.25 35.82 -46.43
C SER A 818 39.33 34.92 -47.30
N MET A 819 39.73 34.77 -48.57
CA MET A 819 39.69 33.60 -49.48
C MET A 819 39.20 32.20 -48.95
N VAL A 820 38.55 31.29 -49.72
CA VAL A 820 38.08 31.24 -51.14
C VAL A 820 37.17 29.99 -51.39
N GLN A 821 36.13 30.10 -52.27
CA GLN A 821 35.44 29.11 -53.18
C GLN A 821 35.07 27.66 -52.71
N MET A 822 34.13 26.87 -53.30
CA MET A 822 33.00 26.99 -54.27
C MET A 822 32.06 25.76 -54.03
N GLN A 823 30.72 25.84 -54.02
CA GLN A 823 29.76 25.70 -55.16
C GLN A 823 30.10 24.58 -56.18
N THR A 824 29.18 23.71 -56.64
CA THR A 824 27.82 23.84 -57.21
C THR A 824 27.06 22.49 -57.07
N GLY A 825 25.77 22.24 -57.39
CA GLY A 825 24.59 22.93 -57.97
C GLY A 825 23.41 21.91 -58.00
N GLY A 826 22.20 22.10 -58.55
CA GLY A 826 21.50 23.26 -59.14
C GLY A 826 20.33 22.83 -60.06
N ALA A 827 19.18 23.54 -60.02
CA ALA A 827 18.06 23.55 -61.01
C ALA A 827 17.17 22.27 -61.20
N SER A 828 15.89 22.32 -61.65
CA SER A 828 14.88 23.42 -61.75
C SER A 828 13.46 22.91 -62.17
N SER A 829 12.47 23.82 -62.14
CA SER A 829 11.13 23.80 -62.82
C SER A 829 9.99 22.90 -62.27
N GLY A 830 8.71 23.30 -62.31
CA GLY A 830 8.14 24.66 -62.51
C GLY A 830 6.73 24.71 -63.14
N LEU A 831 5.85 25.62 -62.63
CA LEU A 831 4.64 26.30 -63.22
C LEU A 831 3.68 26.71 -62.05
N HIS A 832 3.52 28.01 -61.73
CA HIS A 832 2.51 28.98 -62.22
C HIS A 832 1.10 28.83 -61.56
N GLN A 833 0.39 29.88 -61.08
CA GLN A 833 0.39 31.33 -61.39
C GLN A 833 0.44 32.28 -60.13
N GLN A 834 0.21 33.59 -60.36
CA GLN A 834 0.47 34.82 -59.55
C GLN A 834 -0.83 35.45 -58.96
N PRO A 835 -0.88 36.68 -58.36
CA PRO A 835 0.11 37.47 -57.59
C PRO A 835 -0.43 38.23 -56.34
N SER A 836 0.42 38.58 -55.35
CA SER A 836 0.49 39.91 -54.67
C SER A 836 1.63 39.99 -53.62
N SER A 837 1.96 41.19 -53.13
CA SER A 837 3.12 41.55 -52.27
C SER A 837 2.70 42.54 -51.16
N PRO A 838 3.58 43.05 -50.27
CA PRO A 838 4.79 42.52 -49.60
C PRO A 838 4.67 42.62 -48.03
N PRO A 839 5.73 42.31 -47.24
CA PRO A 839 5.78 42.69 -45.82
C PRO A 839 7.11 43.28 -45.31
N THR A 840 7.10 44.49 -44.72
CA THR A 840 8.12 44.93 -43.74
C THR A 840 7.60 46.05 -42.82
N GLN A 841 8.16 46.10 -41.60
CA GLN A 841 8.11 47.17 -40.59
C GLN A 841 6.88 47.25 -39.67
N THR A 842 6.95 47.68 -38.39
CA THR A 842 7.96 47.60 -37.28
C THR A 842 7.44 48.53 -36.17
N ILE A 843 7.55 48.16 -34.88
CA ILE A 843 7.83 49.05 -33.72
C ILE A 843 7.69 48.23 -32.41
N GLY A 844 8.61 48.43 -31.46
CA GLY A 844 8.59 47.78 -30.13
C GLY A 844 10.00 47.70 -29.53
N ILE A 845 10.37 48.66 -28.68
CA ILE A 845 11.70 48.78 -28.04
C ILE A 845 11.58 48.46 -26.53
N PRO A 846 12.60 47.87 -25.87
CA PRO A 846 12.42 47.12 -24.61
C PRO A 846 12.82 47.88 -23.34
N LEU A 847 12.44 47.32 -22.19
CA LEU A 847 13.04 47.53 -20.87
C LEU A 847 13.04 46.21 -20.06
N SER A 848 13.82 46.15 -18.99
CA SER A 848 14.07 44.97 -18.14
C SER A 848 14.09 45.37 -16.64
N PRO A 849 14.46 44.50 -15.68
CA PRO A 849 13.57 43.47 -15.12
C PRO A 849 13.40 43.57 -13.58
N THR A 850 12.25 43.13 -13.04
CA THR A 850 12.04 43.00 -11.58
C THR A 850 11.14 41.82 -11.18
N GLU A 851 11.39 41.34 -9.96
CA GLU A 851 10.43 40.72 -9.01
C GLU A 851 9.67 39.45 -9.44
N THR A 852 10.30 38.31 -9.16
CA THR A 852 9.61 37.05 -8.85
C THR A 852 9.12 37.06 -7.39
N GLU A 853 7.82 37.19 -7.16
CA GLU A 853 7.22 36.86 -5.85
C GLU A 853 6.91 35.36 -5.73
N ALA A 854 6.98 34.83 -4.51
CA ALA A 854 6.87 33.40 -4.25
C ALA A 854 5.40 32.96 -4.06
N THR A 855 5.02 31.83 -4.68
CA THR A 855 3.79 31.10 -4.34
C THR A 855 4.07 30.10 -3.22
N SER A 856 3.54 30.37 -2.03
CA SER A 856 3.65 29.49 -0.87
C SER A 856 2.98 28.12 -1.13
N SER A 857 3.62 27.03 -0.69
CA SER A 857 3.14 25.65 -0.83
C SER A 857 2.81 25.02 0.53
N GLU A 858 1.88 25.64 1.26
CA GLU A 858 1.44 25.17 2.57
C GLU A 858 0.85 23.75 2.52
N HIS A 859 1.54 22.81 3.18
CA HIS A 859 1.02 21.48 3.50
C HIS A 859 0.44 21.52 4.92
N GLU A 860 -0.87 21.68 5.06
CA GLU A 860 -1.52 21.58 6.37
C GLU A 860 -1.67 20.12 6.81
N TYR A 861 -1.29 19.87 8.07
CA TYR A 861 -1.31 18.56 8.71
C TYR A 861 -2.61 18.40 9.52
N TYR A 862 -3.42 17.41 9.21
CA TYR A 862 -4.60 17.10 10.04
C TYR A 862 -4.18 16.32 11.30
N ASN A 863 -4.51 16.88 12.48
CA ASN A 863 -4.48 16.18 13.76
C ASN A 863 -5.90 16.12 14.33
N ASP A 864 -6.43 14.91 14.53
CA ASP A 864 -7.67 14.70 15.26
C ASP A 864 -7.45 14.95 16.76
N LEU A 865 -8.33 15.72 17.39
CA LEU A 865 -8.53 15.68 18.84
C LEU A 865 -9.97 16.04 19.21
N GLN A 866 -10.57 15.21 20.07
CA GLN A 866 -11.98 15.30 20.43
C GLN A 866 -12.26 16.49 21.36
N ARG A 867 -13.47 17.05 21.25
CA ARG A 867 -14.13 17.77 22.36
C ARG A 867 -15.56 17.28 22.54
N GLU A 868 -15.97 17.21 23.80
CA GLU A 868 -17.24 16.64 24.22
C GLU A 868 -18.40 17.64 24.19
N LEU A 869 -19.62 17.11 24.21
CA LEU A 869 -20.86 17.86 24.29
C LEU A 869 -21.24 18.09 25.75
N ILE A 870 -21.41 19.36 26.15
CA ILE A 870 -22.07 19.74 27.41
C ILE A 870 -23.14 20.81 27.06
N PRO A 871 -24.41 20.65 27.51
CA PRO A 871 -25.46 21.62 27.20
C PRO A 871 -25.32 22.92 28.00
N LEU A 872 -25.69 24.04 27.38
CA LEU A 872 -25.73 25.36 28.02
C LEU A 872 -26.90 25.45 29.02
N HIS A 873 -26.60 25.42 30.31
CA HIS A 873 -27.55 25.87 31.33
C HIS A 873 -27.62 27.40 31.32
N ARG A 874 -28.77 27.93 30.90
CA ARG A 874 -29.11 29.35 30.97
C ARG A 874 -29.45 29.71 32.42
N ASN A 875 -28.71 30.64 33.01
CA ASN A 875 -29.10 31.33 34.24
C ASN A 875 -29.19 32.84 33.98
N GLU A 876 -30.15 33.48 34.64
CA GLU A 876 -30.43 34.91 34.53
C GLU A 876 -29.68 35.68 35.61
N THR A 877 -29.16 36.87 35.27
CA THR A 877 -29.21 38.04 36.17
C THR A 877 -29.00 39.34 35.41
N THR A 878 -29.78 40.35 35.81
CA THR A 878 -29.60 41.77 35.46
C THR A 878 -28.38 42.38 36.17
N VAL A 879 -27.64 43.25 35.49
CA VAL A 879 -27.78 44.73 35.54
C VAL A 879 -27.43 45.28 34.16
#